data_AF-A0AAW3NJG4-F1
#
_entry.id   AF-A0AAW3NJG4-F1
#
_cell.length_a   1.000
_cell.length_b   1.000
_cell.length_c   1.000
_cell.angle_alpha   90.00
_cell.angle_beta   90.00
_cell.angle_gamma   90.00
#
_symmetry.space_group_name_H-M   'P 1'
#
loop_
_entity.id
_entity.type
_entity.pdbx_description
1 polymer ?
#
loop_
_entity_poly.entity_id
_entity_poly.type
_entity_poly.pdbx_seq_one_letter_code
_entity_poly.pdbx_strand_id
1 'polypeptide(L)'
;MSSLDQIRAQLAAADHPLPAGHPIADGKHHRYGPRKKYWYQLREVVSKGAVIGYSGTFGHFSGDDPGTERFRWDGAPLSDEVLAETRRRQEAIEREQAERDARKAKLAANRAHDQWGRADERGSSAYLDRKKITPEGVRFDEDGTMFVPMFQYGDDEPRLVGLQKITPDGAKRFNKGMQKKGAAYLLGDVAADDRVVLVAEGYATGRSIRMATREAFALSVCFDAGGILPAVQHLRAAYPDVHILVCADDDWKIEQRMREWLAEEFAFAGELVYEASPIRIEAKNTWYMVAAHKRVDENGVAYVEVTYGNDVMPQRRKRFENAGLKRAHEAAAAIEGVSVLHPAFTNRGERKLTDFNDLHVEEGIGVVERQLQSAILAVLAPANEEIQPAAIDVPTDVPAPAASSAAAEDDPWHGHEVENGAHTWERDLARSDKGTLLPTLGNVHLILSNHKAWQGIIAQDDFAGRVVKRKAPPFPQGAAGEWTDMDDYRCTLWLSQKYGISVRPDIVMSAVLLVADATHFHDVREYLNGLEWDGVERVRAMPSKYLHVVDSEYVQLAFMKWMIAAVARVVEPGCKVDNVLILEGRQGWRKSTALKVLAGKQWFTDTPIQIGNKDTYAVMAGKWIIELAELDSLNKTDSSAAKSFFATETDRFRNFYGKRATDVHRQCVFAGSVNFDAYLKDESGNRRYWPLRCGGLVDIDGIARVRDQLWAEAVHLYREGVVWHVTEAERPLFEVEQAERYEGDVYEDVIGKQLEYAARTTMEEILRDVLKLDSSKWTLPEQRRIGKALKSLGWVRKRESTGSRGWFYVRDEHEPERVLEAVAAGDDDSPL
;
A
#
# COMPACT_ATOMS: atom_id res chain seq x y z
N MET A 1 -27.22 -1.12 35.29
CA MET A 1 -26.14 -0.24 34.82
C MET A 1 -25.40 0.29 36.03
N SER A 2 -24.23 -0.25 36.33
CA SER A 2 -23.57 -0.12 37.64
C SER A 2 -22.66 1.11 37.71
N SER A 3 -22.43 1.66 38.90
CA SER A 3 -21.35 2.65 39.10
C SER A 3 -19.98 1.97 39.01
N LEU A 4 -18.91 2.75 38.80
CA LEU A 4 -17.54 2.21 38.79
C LEU A 4 -17.17 1.54 40.11
N ASP A 5 -17.66 2.05 41.24
CA ASP A 5 -17.42 1.45 42.57
C ASP A 5 -18.20 0.14 42.75
N GLN A 6 -19.44 0.05 42.23
CA GLN A 6 -20.20 -1.21 42.22
C GLN A 6 -19.52 -2.28 41.35
N ILE A 7 -18.89 -1.86 40.24
CA ILE A 7 -18.12 -2.77 39.37
C ILE A 7 -16.86 -3.25 40.08
N ARG A 8 -16.16 -2.36 40.79
CA ARG A 8 -15.02 -2.74 41.63
C ARG A 8 -15.43 -3.71 42.74
N ALA A 9 -16.56 -3.48 43.40
CA ALA A 9 -17.09 -4.37 44.42
C ALA A 9 -17.44 -5.76 43.87
N GLN A 10 -18.03 -5.84 42.68
CA GLN A 10 -18.34 -7.12 42.02
C GLN A 10 -17.10 -7.87 41.56
N LEU A 11 -16.10 -7.16 41.03
CA LEU A 11 -14.81 -7.76 40.69
C LEU A 11 -14.09 -8.25 41.94
N ALA A 12 -14.10 -7.49 43.03
CA ALA A 12 -13.53 -7.93 44.30
C ALA A 12 -14.27 -9.16 44.87
N ALA A 13 -15.60 -9.19 44.80
CA ALA A 13 -16.40 -10.33 45.24
C ALA A 13 -16.18 -11.60 44.40
N ALA A 14 -15.81 -11.45 43.13
CA ALA A 14 -15.43 -12.53 42.23
C ALA A 14 -13.92 -12.84 42.25
N ASP A 15 -13.19 -12.33 43.24
CA ASP A 15 -11.76 -12.56 43.46
C ASP A 15 -10.87 -12.16 42.25
N HIS A 16 -11.27 -11.09 41.55
CA HIS A 16 -10.54 -10.53 40.41
C HIS A 16 -9.47 -9.52 40.88
N PRO A 17 -8.15 -9.79 40.67
CA PRO A 17 -7.08 -8.90 41.11
C PRO A 17 -6.88 -7.74 40.12
N LEU A 18 -7.67 -6.67 40.27
CA LEU A 18 -7.62 -5.49 39.42
C LEU A 18 -6.26 -4.74 39.52
N PRO A 19 -5.63 -4.35 38.40
CA PRO A 19 -4.44 -3.50 38.42
C PRO A 19 -4.78 -2.06 38.82
N ALA A 20 -3.78 -1.34 39.36
CA ALA A 20 -3.95 0.07 39.71
C ALA A 20 -4.41 0.91 38.50
N GLY A 21 -5.38 1.80 38.70
CA GLY A 21 -5.97 2.63 37.64
C GLY A 21 -7.12 1.97 36.86
N HIS A 22 -7.51 0.74 37.18
CA HIS A 22 -8.64 0.04 36.57
C HIS A 22 -9.86 -0.05 37.54
N PRO A 23 -11.08 -0.33 37.04
CA PRO A 23 -11.48 -0.59 35.66
C PRO A 23 -11.68 0.69 34.81
N ILE A 24 -11.49 0.58 33.50
CA ILE A 24 -11.62 1.68 32.51
C ILE A 24 -12.78 1.36 31.55
N ALA A 25 -13.64 2.33 31.28
CA ALA A 25 -14.85 2.15 30.47
C ALA A 25 -14.69 2.57 28.98
N ASP A 26 -13.61 2.14 28.34
CA ASP A 26 -13.28 2.50 26.94
C ASP A 26 -13.89 1.54 25.90
N GLY A 27 -14.71 0.59 26.33
CA GLY A 27 -15.33 -0.43 25.50
C GLY A 27 -14.37 -1.50 24.98
N LYS A 28 -13.10 -1.52 25.40
CA LYS A 28 -12.09 -2.50 24.97
C LYS A 28 -11.98 -3.65 25.97
N HIS A 29 -11.38 -4.75 25.51
CA HIS A 29 -11.07 -5.90 26.36
C HIS A 29 -9.76 -5.66 27.12
N HIS A 30 -9.83 -5.63 28.44
CA HIS A 30 -8.67 -5.50 29.32
C HIS A 30 -8.37 -6.85 29.96
N ARG A 31 -7.22 -7.44 29.66
CA ARG A 31 -6.76 -8.72 30.23
C ARG A 31 -5.57 -8.50 31.18
N TYR A 32 -5.61 -9.11 32.36
CA TYR A 32 -4.67 -8.85 33.45
C TYR A 32 -4.52 -10.05 34.41
N GLY A 33 -3.70 -9.86 35.45
CA GLY A 33 -3.33 -10.92 36.40
C GLY A 33 -2.38 -11.98 35.82
N PRO A 34 -2.06 -13.03 36.61
CA PRO A 34 -1.12 -14.07 36.21
C PRO A 34 -1.55 -14.76 34.91
N ARG A 35 -0.63 -14.81 33.93
CA ARG A 35 -0.86 -15.36 32.57
C ARG A 35 -2.02 -14.69 31.79
N LYS A 36 -2.47 -13.50 32.21
CA LYS A 36 -3.58 -12.74 31.60
C LYS A 36 -4.93 -13.49 31.57
N LYS A 37 -5.16 -14.33 32.59
CA LYS A 37 -6.39 -15.12 32.68
C LYS A 37 -7.62 -14.30 33.10
N TYR A 38 -7.45 -13.21 33.82
CA TYR A 38 -8.55 -12.34 34.20
C TYR A 38 -8.82 -11.31 33.12
N TRP A 39 -10.09 -11.02 32.84
CA TRP A 39 -10.46 -10.00 31.89
C TRP A 39 -11.75 -9.28 32.25
N TYR A 40 -11.92 -8.05 31.76
CA TYR A 40 -13.20 -7.37 31.70
C TYR A 40 -13.32 -6.51 30.44
N GLN A 41 -14.55 -6.19 30.07
CA GLN A 41 -14.89 -5.20 29.06
C GLN A 41 -16.02 -4.33 29.61
N LEU A 42 -15.78 -3.02 29.70
CA LEU A 42 -16.74 -2.07 30.28
C LEU A 42 -17.01 -0.92 29.30
N ARG A 43 -18.28 -0.49 29.21
CA ARG A 43 -18.74 0.63 28.41
C ARG A 43 -19.57 1.58 29.25
N GLU A 44 -19.49 2.85 28.92
CA GLU A 44 -20.44 3.85 29.38
C GLU A 44 -21.80 3.63 28.73
N VAL A 45 -22.87 3.77 29.51
CA VAL A 45 -24.23 3.81 29.01
C VAL A 45 -24.69 5.26 29.05
N VAL A 46 -24.98 5.81 27.87
CA VAL A 46 -25.41 7.19 27.69
C VAL A 46 -26.88 7.23 27.33
N SER A 47 -27.67 8.03 28.03
CA SER A 47 -29.07 8.33 27.70
C SER A 47 -29.27 9.84 27.68
N LYS A 48 -29.89 10.36 26.62
CA LYS A 48 -30.12 11.81 26.42
C LYS A 48 -28.86 12.66 26.64
N GLY A 49 -27.70 12.18 26.18
CA GLY A 49 -26.42 12.89 26.30
C GLY A 49 -25.76 12.84 27.69
N ALA A 50 -26.30 12.08 28.65
CA ALA A 50 -25.72 11.90 29.98
C ALA A 50 -25.32 10.45 30.22
N VAL A 51 -24.15 10.22 30.83
CA VAL A 51 -23.74 8.88 31.29
C VAL A 51 -24.60 8.51 32.50
N ILE A 52 -25.43 7.49 32.33
CA ILE A 52 -26.36 7.00 33.36
C ILE A 52 -25.80 5.78 34.12
N GLY A 53 -24.62 5.29 33.72
CA GLY A 53 -23.90 4.21 34.40
C GLY A 53 -22.99 3.45 33.45
N TYR A 54 -22.47 2.32 33.92
CA TYR A 54 -21.55 1.48 33.18
C TYR A 54 -22.14 0.08 32.99
N SER A 55 -21.85 -0.55 31.84
CA SER A 55 -22.29 -1.90 31.52
C SER A 55 -21.16 -2.68 30.88
N GLY A 56 -21.11 -3.97 31.14
CA GLY A 56 -20.00 -4.80 30.67
C GLY A 56 -20.06 -6.22 31.18
N THR A 57 -18.99 -6.94 30.86
CA THR A 57 -18.76 -8.32 31.29
C THR A 57 -17.36 -8.46 31.84
N PHE A 58 -17.15 -9.49 32.65
CA PHE A 58 -15.86 -9.89 33.16
C PHE A 58 -15.77 -11.41 33.21
N GLY A 59 -14.57 -11.95 33.37
CA GLY A 59 -14.40 -13.39 33.49
C GLY A 59 -12.96 -13.80 33.74
N HIS A 60 -12.81 -15.09 34.07
CA HIS A 60 -11.52 -15.71 34.31
C HIS A 60 -11.36 -16.96 33.43
N PHE A 61 -10.35 -16.94 32.57
CA PHE A 61 -10.06 -18.03 31.64
C PHE A 61 -9.61 -19.31 32.36
N SER A 62 -10.37 -20.38 32.20
CA SER A 62 -10.04 -21.75 32.65
C SER A 62 -10.07 -22.71 31.46
N GLY A 63 -8.90 -22.96 30.86
CA GLY A 63 -8.84 -23.67 29.57
C GLY A 63 -9.37 -22.78 28.45
N ASP A 64 -10.29 -23.32 27.64
CA ASP A 64 -10.96 -22.58 26.55
C ASP A 64 -12.24 -21.85 27.00
N ASP A 65 -12.68 -22.03 28.25
CA ASP A 65 -13.83 -21.31 28.80
C ASP A 65 -13.42 -19.91 29.30
N PRO A 66 -13.98 -18.81 28.75
CA PRO A 66 -13.71 -17.45 29.20
C PRO A 66 -14.33 -17.11 30.58
N GLY A 67 -15.22 -17.95 31.12
CA GLY A 67 -15.86 -17.74 32.42
C GLY A 67 -16.66 -16.44 32.47
N THR A 68 -17.47 -16.17 31.43
CA THR A 68 -18.08 -14.84 31.21
C THR A 68 -19.25 -14.60 32.16
N GLU A 69 -19.14 -13.57 32.99
CA GLU A 69 -20.20 -13.05 33.87
C GLU A 69 -20.56 -11.61 33.51
N ARG A 70 -21.84 -11.25 33.71
CA ARG A 70 -22.36 -9.89 33.50
C ARG A 70 -22.40 -9.13 34.81
N PHE A 71 -21.98 -7.87 34.80
CA PHE A 71 -22.15 -6.98 35.94
C PHE A 71 -23.65 -6.77 36.26
N ARG A 72 -24.03 -7.02 37.52
CA ARG A 72 -25.38 -6.80 38.07
C ARG A 72 -25.52 -5.40 38.64
N TRP A 73 -26.75 -4.89 38.77
CA TRP A 73 -27.00 -3.49 39.12
C TRP A 73 -28.03 -3.31 40.20
N ASP A 74 -27.68 -2.43 41.16
CA ASP A 74 -28.56 -1.91 42.20
C ASP A 74 -28.60 -0.36 42.13
N GLY A 75 -29.53 0.16 41.34
CA GLY A 75 -30.41 1.28 41.68
C GLY A 75 -29.95 2.73 41.92
N ALA A 76 -28.68 3.15 42.00
CA ALA A 76 -28.37 4.54 42.44
C ALA A 76 -27.61 5.42 41.41
N PRO A 77 -28.06 6.68 41.14
CA PRO A 77 -27.38 7.62 40.22
C PRO A 77 -26.11 8.27 40.83
N LEU A 78 -25.16 8.63 39.96
CA LEU A 78 -23.90 9.32 40.28
C LEU A 78 -24.14 10.79 40.69
N SER A 79 -23.27 11.36 41.54
CA SER A 79 -23.39 12.74 42.02
C SER A 79 -23.00 13.79 40.96
N ASP A 80 -23.68 14.93 40.98
CA ASP A 80 -23.51 16.04 40.02
C ASP A 80 -22.06 16.60 39.98
N GLU A 81 -21.32 16.45 41.08
CA GLU A 81 -19.95 16.97 41.23
C GLU A 81 -18.92 16.19 40.37
N VAL A 82 -19.06 14.87 40.30
CA VAL A 82 -18.19 13.99 39.50
C VAL A 82 -18.45 14.17 38.00
N LEU A 83 -19.71 14.43 37.62
CA LEU A 83 -20.10 14.73 36.25
C LEU A 83 -19.54 16.08 35.77
N ALA A 84 -19.54 17.10 36.64
CA ALA A 84 -18.97 18.41 36.34
C ALA A 84 -17.45 18.37 36.19
N GLU A 85 -16.73 17.63 37.05
CA GLU A 85 -15.27 17.52 36.97
C GLU A 85 -14.82 16.75 35.71
N THR A 86 -15.52 15.67 35.37
CA THR A 86 -15.25 14.89 34.15
C THR A 86 -15.47 15.72 32.89
N ARG A 87 -16.53 16.54 32.87
CA ARG A 87 -16.81 17.47 31.76
C ARG A 87 -15.70 18.50 31.58
N ARG A 88 -15.22 19.12 32.67
CA ARG A 88 -14.10 20.09 32.60
C ARG A 88 -12.80 19.47 32.08
N ARG A 89 -12.48 18.23 32.48
CA ARG A 89 -11.29 17.51 31.98
C ARG A 89 -11.40 17.19 30.49
N GLN A 90 -12.58 16.76 30.05
CA GLN A 90 -12.85 16.49 28.64
C GLN A 90 -12.76 17.77 27.80
N GLU A 91 -13.39 18.86 28.26
CA GLU A 91 -13.33 20.18 27.61
C GLU A 91 -11.88 20.71 27.52
N ALA A 92 -11.06 20.49 28.55
CA ALA A 92 -9.65 20.89 28.53
C ALA A 92 -8.82 20.09 27.50
N ILE A 93 -9.00 18.76 27.44
CA ILE A 93 -8.32 17.90 26.46
C ILE A 93 -8.76 18.25 25.03
N GLU A 94 -10.06 18.46 24.82
CA GLU A 94 -10.61 18.85 23.52
C GLU A 94 -10.08 20.21 23.08
N ARG A 95 -9.98 21.18 24.00
CA ARG A 95 -9.41 22.49 23.72
C ARG A 95 -7.93 22.41 23.36
N GLU A 96 -7.12 21.66 24.11
CA GLU A 96 -5.70 21.48 23.79
C GLU A 96 -5.50 20.81 22.43
N GLN A 97 -6.29 19.77 22.13
CA GLN A 97 -6.26 19.10 20.84
C GLN A 97 -6.68 20.04 19.69
N ALA A 98 -7.73 20.83 19.89
CA ALA A 98 -8.20 21.82 18.93
C ALA A 98 -7.15 22.91 18.66
N GLU A 99 -6.49 23.43 19.70
CA GLU A 99 -5.41 24.41 19.57
C GLU A 99 -4.22 23.83 18.80
N ARG A 100 -3.85 22.57 19.08
CA ARG A 100 -2.77 21.87 18.37
C ARG A 100 -3.11 21.67 16.89
N ASP A 101 -4.33 21.28 16.57
CA ASP A 101 -4.75 21.05 15.18
C ASP A 101 -4.92 22.36 14.41
N ALA A 102 -5.39 23.43 15.05
CA ALA A 102 -5.41 24.77 14.49
C ALA A 102 -4.00 25.29 14.14
N ARG A 103 -3.00 25.05 15.01
CA ARG A 103 -1.61 25.41 14.73
C ARG A 103 -1.04 24.64 13.54
N LYS A 104 -1.33 23.34 13.41
CA LYS A 104 -0.92 22.53 12.25
C LYS A 104 -1.58 23.03 10.96
N ALA A 105 -2.88 23.34 11.01
CA ALA A 105 -3.63 23.87 9.87
C ALA A 105 -3.05 25.20 9.38
N LYS A 106 -2.72 26.12 10.30
CA LYS A 106 -2.06 27.39 9.96
C LYS A 106 -0.71 27.18 9.26
N LEU A 107 0.12 26.28 9.78
CA LEU A 107 1.41 25.96 9.15
C LEU A 107 1.24 25.31 7.78
N ALA A 108 0.20 24.49 7.59
CA ALA A 108 -0.11 23.88 6.31
C ALA A 108 -0.60 24.90 5.27
N ALA A 109 -1.44 25.86 5.68
CA ALA A 109 -1.90 26.96 4.83
C ALA A 109 -0.74 27.86 4.37
N ASN A 110 0.20 28.20 5.27
CA ASN A 110 1.41 28.94 4.91
C ASN A 110 2.25 28.22 3.85
N ARG A 111 2.49 26.91 4.03
CA ARG A 111 3.20 26.10 3.02
C ARG A 111 2.46 26.05 1.69
N ALA A 112 1.13 26.00 1.71
CA ALA A 112 0.31 26.04 0.51
C ALA A 112 0.44 27.38 -0.22
N HIS A 113 0.41 28.50 0.50
CA HIS A 113 0.68 29.83 -0.07
C HIS A 113 2.06 29.92 -0.72
N ASP A 114 3.11 29.47 -0.02
CA ASP A 114 4.48 29.49 -0.56
C ASP A 114 4.61 28.65 -1.83
N GLN A 115 3.99 27.47 -1.86
CA GLN A 115 4.00 26.58 -3.02
C GLN A 115 3.19 27.15 -4.19
N TRP A 116 2.00 27.67 -3.90
CA TRP A 116 1.15 28.31 -4.90
C TRP A 116 1.82 29.52 -5.54
N GLY A 117 2.49 30.34 -4.73
CA GLY A 117 3.17 31.56 -5.20
C GLY A 117 4.39 31.31 -6.09
N ARG A 118 5.03 30.13 -5.96
CA ARG A 118 6.19 29.74 -6.80
C ARG A 118 5.81 28.98 -8.07
N ALA A 119 4.62 28.37 -8.09
CA ALA A 119 4.16 27.59 -9.21
C ALA A 119 3.74 28.48 -10.40
N ASP A 120 3.94 27.99 -11.61
CA ASP A 120 3.62 28.71 -12.85
C ASP A 120 2.13 28.56 -13.20
N GLU A 121 1.52 29.61 -13.74
CA GLU A 121 0.13 29.59 -14.23
C GLU A 121 0.02 28.86 -15.58
N ARG A 122 1.13 28.74 -16.32
CA ARG A 122 1.19 28.03 -17.59
C ARG A 122 2.07 26.81 -17.44
N GLY A 123 1.54 25.65 -17.84
CA GLY A 123 2.29 24.41 -17.82
C GLY A 123 1.53 23.28 -18.48
N SER A 124 2.22 22.15 -18.64
CA SER A 124 1.67 20.90 -19.16
C SER A 124 1.75 19.82 -18.10
N SER A 125 0.75 18.94 -18.04
CA SER A 125 0.76 17.78 -17.15
C SER A 125 0.26 16.55 -17.88
N ALA A 126 1.04 15.47 -17.85
CA ALA A 126 0.64 14.18 -18.44
C ALA A 126 -0.66 13.63 -17.82
N TYR A 127 -1.01 14.08 -16.61
CA TYR A 127 -2.29 13.80 -15.97
C TYR A 127 -3.45 14.41 -16.76
N LEU A 128 -3.35 15.68 -17.15
CA LEU A 128 -4.38 16.39 -17.91
C LEU A 128 -4.59 15.73 -19.29
N ASP A 129 -3.50 15.37 -19.97
CA ASP A 129 -3.54 14.68 -21.25
C ASP A 129 -4.26 13.33 -21.16
N ARG A 130 -3.88 12.51 -20.17
CA ARG A 130 -4.51 11.20 -19.91
C ARG A 130 -5.99 11.34 -19.57
N LYS A 131 -6.34 12.39 -18.83
CA LYS A 131 -7.70 12.71 -18.41
C LYS A 131 -8.49 13.47 -19.48
N LYS A 132 -7.87 13.79 -20.62
CA LYS A 132 -8.42 14.52 -21.77
C LYS A 132 -9.05 15.86 -21.39
N ILE A 133 -8.53 16.55 -20.37
CA ILE A 133 -9.08 17.81 -19.87
C ILE A 133 -8.10 18.97 -20.02
N THR A 134 -8.62 20.18 -20.23
CA THR A 134 -7.81 21.41 -20.22
C THR A 134 -7.70 21.98 -18.80
N PRO A 135 -6.58 22.62 -18.43
CA PRO A 135 -6.44 23.23 -17.11
C PRO A 135 -7.32 24.47 -16.97
N GLU A 136 -7.89 24.64 -15.78
CA GLU A 136 -8.60 25.83 -15.33
C GLU A 136 -8.29 26.05 -13.85
N GLY A 137 -7.79 27.24 -13.48
CA GLY A 137 -7.63 27.57 -12.07
C GLY A 137 -6.55 26.78 -11.32
N VAL A 138 -5.59 26.21 -12.06
CA VAL A 138 -4.50 25.39 -11.52
C VAL A 138 -3.16 26.00 -11.84
N ARG A 139 -2.13 25.61 -11.08
CA ARG A 139 -0.74 26.00 -11.33
C ARG A 139 0.15 24.76 -11.45
N PHE A 140 1.33 24.93 -12.02
CA PHE A 140 2.24 23.85 -12.36
C PHE A 140 3.59 24.05 -11.67
N ASP A 141 4.10 22.96 -11.11
CA ASP A 141 5.48 22.87 -10.65
C ASP A 141 6.42 22.47 -11.80
N GLU A 142 7.73 22.65 -11.63
CA GLU A 142 8.74 22.40 -12.67
C GLU A 142 8.74 20.94 -13.18
N ASP A 143 8.32 19.98 -12.35
CA ASP A 143 8.25 18.56 -12.68
C ASP A 143 6.95 18.13 -13.40
N GLY A 144 6.07 19.08 -13.71
CA GLY A 144 4.76 18.83 -14.33
C GLY A 144 3.66 18.42 -13.32
N THR A 145 3.94 18.50 -12.02
CA THR A 145 2.92 18.35 -10.97
C THR A 145 1.95 19.52 -11.03
N MET A 146 0.66 19.21 -11.06
CA MET A 146 -0.41 20.19 -11.06
C MET A 146 -0.88 20.46 -9.62
N PHE A 147 -1.01 21.72 -9.24
CA PHE A 147 -1.58 22.18 -7.99
C PHE A 147 -3.00 22.69 -8.21
N VAL A 148 -3.95 22.08 -7.52
CA VAL A 148 -5.34 22.54 -7.41
C VAL A 148 -5.49 23.22 -6.05
N PRO A 149 -5.87 24.50 -5.98
CA PRO A 149 -5.99 25.22 -4.73
C PRO A 149 -7.23 24.76 -3.96
N MET A 150 -7.16 24.79 -2.62
CA MET A 150 -8.27 24.43 -1.74
C MET A 150 -8.58 25.59 -0.81
N PHE A 151 -9.79 26.12 -0.89
CA PHE A 151 -10.22 27.30 -0.14
C PHE A 151 -11.25 26.94 0.92
N GLN A 152 -11.18 27.65 2.04
CA GLN A 152 -12.28 27.75 2.97
C GLN A 152 -13.08 29.00 2.61
N TYR A 153 -14.36 28.80 2.35
CA TYR A 153 -15.29 29.90 2.10
C TYR A 153 -16.09 30.22 3.36
N GLY A 154 -16.35 31.50 3.58
CA GLY A 154 -17.09 32.04 4.72
C GLY A 154 -17.65 33.42 4.36
N ASP A 155 -17.91 34.25 5.37
CA ASP A 155 -18.41 35.63 5.16
C ASP A 155 -17.34 36.59 4.61
N ASP A 156 -16.06 36.25 4.83
CA ASP A 156 -14.88 36.98 4.34
C ASP A 156 -14.34 36.39 3.03
N GLU A 157 -13.28 37.00 2.47
CA GLU A 157 -12.60 36.51 1.27
C GLU A 157 -12.17 35.02 1.36
N PRO A 158 -12.22 34.26 0.24
CA PRO A 158 -11.82 32.86 0.23
C PRO A 158 -10.38 32.66 0.72
N ARG A 159 -10.22 31.85 1.77
CA ARG A 159 -8.91 31.62 2.40
C ARG A 159 -8.28 30.33 1.92
N LEU A 160 -7.08 30.40 1.33
CA LEU A 160 -6.33 29.21 0.92
C LEU A 160 -5.91 28.39 2.15
N VAL A 161 -6.41 27.15 2.24
CA VAL A 161 -6.13 26.24 3.37
C VAL A 161 -5.22 25.07 3.00
N GLY A 162 -5.04 24.80 1.71
CA GLY A 162 -4.19 23.72 1.21
C GLY A 162 -4.15 23.66 -0.31
N LEU A 163 -3.33 22.75 -0.84
CA LEU A 163 -3.29 22.35 -2.25
C LEU A 163 -3.55 20.86 -2.36
N GLN A 164 -4.32 20.45 -3.37
CA GLN A 164 -4.26 19.10 -3.91
C GLN A 164 -3.21 19.08 -5.01
N LYS A 165 -2.17 18.26 -4.81
CA LYS A 165 -1.08 18.05 -5.74
C LYS A 165 -1.34 16.80 -6.54
N ILE A 166 -1.34 16.92 -7.86
CA ILE A 166 -1.55 15.83 -8.79
C ILE A 166 -0.29 15.68 -9.63
N THR A 167 0.47 14.64 -9.34
CA THR A 167 1.70 14.32 -10.08
C THR A 167 1.37 13.82 -11.50
N PRO A 168 2.33 13.83 -12.44
CA PRO A 168 2.08 13.40 -13.83
C PRO A 168 1.49 11.97 -13.98
N ASP A 169 1.87 11.06 -13.10
CA ASP A 169 1.33 9.68 -13.00
C ASP A 169 -0.09 9.62 -12.40
N GLY A 170 -0.58 10.73 -11.84
CA GLY A 170 -1.94 10.89 -11.31
C GLY A 170 -2.08 10.64 -9.82
N ALA A 171 -0.99 10.49 -9.07
CA ALA A 171 -1.07 10.39 -7.62
C ALA A 171 -1.53 11.73 -7.01
N LYS A 172 -2.61 11.68 -6.23
CA LYS A 172 -3.20 12.86 -5.57
C LYS A 172 -2.72 12.94 -4.12
N ARG A 173 -2.11 14.04 -3.73
CA ARG A 173 -1.62 14.29 -2.36
C ARG A 173 -2.09 15.64 -1.85
N PHE A 174 -2.39 15.72 -0.56
CA PHE A 174 -2.79 16.96 0.10
C PHE A 174 -1.67 17.48 1.00
N ASN A 175 -1.64 18.79 1.30
CA ASN A 175 -0.73 19.32 2.31
C ASN A 175 -1.00 18.66 3.68
N LYS A 176 0.02 17.98 4.23
CA LYS A 176 -0.10 17.32 5.55
C LYS A 176 -0.49 18.32 6.64
N GLY A 177 -1.54 17.99 7.40
CA GLY A 177 -2.05 18.82 8.50
C GLY A 177 -2.96 19.97 8.09
N MET A 178 -3.38 20.06 6.82
CA MET A 178 -4.33 21.08 6.37
C MET A 178 -5.73 20.89 6.95
N GLN A 179 -6.50 21.98 6.99
CA GLN A 179 -7.93 21.96 7.27
C GLN A 179 -8.69 21.48 6.03
N LYS A 180 -8.91 20.17 5.92
CA LYS A 180 -9.56 19.58 4.74
C LYS A 180 -11.09 19.69 4.77
N LYS A 181 -11.71 19.54 5.95
CA LYS A 181 -13.17 19.50 6.09
C LYS A 181 -13.77 20.85 5.67
N GLY A 182 -14.66 20.82 4.67
CA GLY A 182 -15.31 22.02 4.14
C GLY A 182 -14.45 22.85 3.19
N ALA A 183 -13.26 22.38 2.82
CA ALA A 183 -12.46 23.01 1.78
C ALA A 183 -13.05 22.68 0.40
N ALA A 184 -13.16 23.68 -0.47
CA ALA A 184 -13.68 23.55 -1.82
C ALA A 184 -12.90 24.43 -2.80
N TYR A 185 -13.19 24.31 -4.09
CA TYR A 185 -12.67 25.23 -5.09
C TYR A 185 -13.73 25.54 -6.16
N LEU A 186 -14.15 26.79 -6.21
CA LEU A 186 -15.07 27.30 -7.22
C LEU A 186 -14.32 27.62 -8.53
N LEU A 187 -14.71 26.93 -9.60
CA LEU A 187 -14.28 27.17 -10.97
C LEU A 187 -15.31 28.04 -11.69
N GLY A 188 -14.83 29.11 -12.34
CA GLY A 188 -15.67 30.18 -12.85
C GLY A 188 -16.25 31.06 -11.75
N ASP A 189 -17.02 32.07 -12.17
CA ASP A 189 -17.72 33.00 -11.28
C ASP A 189 -19.23 32.76 -11.35
N VAL A 190 -19.92 32.94 -10.23
CA VAL A 190 -21.39 32.91 -10.19
C VAL A 190 -21.90 34.32 -10.48
N ALA A 191 -22.54 34.52 -11.62
CA ALA A 191 -23.13 35.79 -12.02
C ALA A 191 -24.47 36.02 -11.29
N ALA A 192 -24.90 37.30 -11.21
CA ALA A 192 -26.14 37.66 -10.52
C ALA A 192 -27.40 37.07 -11.17
N ASP A 193 -27.35 36.77 -12.46
CA ASP A 193 -28.42 36.17 -13.25
C ASP A 193 -28.30 34.65 -13.39
N ASP A 194 -27.25 34.03 -12.82
CA ASP A 194 -27.10 32.58 -12.85
C ASP A 194 -28.25 31.92 -12.11
N ARG A 195 -28.83 30.90 -12.74
CA ARG A 195 -29.94 30.12 -12.19
C ARG A 195 -29.49 28.76 -11.65
N VAL A 196 -28.30 28.30 -12.05
CA VAL A 196 -27.78 26.97 -11.72
C VAL A 196 -26.29 27.05 -11.40
N VAL A 197 -25.88 26.41 -10.31
CA VAL A 197 -24.47 26.18 -9.95
C VAL A 197 -24.22 24.69 -9.80
N LEU A 198 -23.07 24.22 -10.26
CA LEU A 198 -22.72 22.80 -10.26
C LEU A 198 -21.80 22.46 -9.09
N VAL A 199 -21.87 21.22 -8.59
CA VAL A 199 -20.94 20.68 -7.59
C VAL A 199 -20.38 19.35 -8.10
N ALA A 200 -19.08 19.12 -7.96
CA ALA A 200 -18.44 17.83 -8.26
C ALA A 200 -17.43 17.44 -7.18
N GLU A 201 -17.19 16.14 -7.01
CA GLU A 201 -16.18 15.65 -6.06
C GLU A 201 -14.75 15.92 -6.55
N GLY A 202 -14.38 15.39 -7.71
CA GLY A 202 -13.03 15.49 -8.23
C GLY A 202 -12.80 16.68 -9.16
N TYR A 203 -11.59 17.24 -9.16
CA TYR A 203 -11.19 18.29 -10.12
C TYR A 203 -11.35 17.84 -11.59
N ALA A 204 -10.95 16.61 -11.93
CA ALA A 204 -11.07 16.13 -13.31
C ALA A 204 -12.53 15.94 -13.75
N THR A 205 -13.38 15.47 -12.84
CA THR A 205 -14.84 15.39 -13.02
C THR A 205 -15.41 16.78 -13.26
N GLY A 206 -15.12 17.72 -12.37
CA GLY A 206 -15.55 19.12 -12.48
C GLY A 206 -15.09 19.77 -13.78
N ARG A 207 -13.85 19.53 -14.20
CA ARG A 207 -13.32 20.09 -15.45
C ARG A 207 -13.93 19.45 -16.70
N SER A 208 -14.23 18.15 -16.69
CA SER A 208 -14.95 17.52 -17.79
C SER A 208 -16.37 18.09 -17.92
N ILE A 209 -17.04 18.37 -16.81
CA ILE A 209 -18.34 19.04 -16.77
C ILE A 209 -18.24 20.46 -17.32
N ARG A 210 -17.27 21.26 -16.84
CA ARG A 210 -17.03 22.64 -17.33
C ARG A 210 -16.74 22.65 -18.84
N MET A 211 -15.93 21.73 -19.34
CA MET A 211 -15.66 21.61 -20.79
C MET A 211 -16.93 21.24 -21.58
N ALA A 212 -17.72 20.30 -21.07
CA ALA A 212 -18.95 19.86 -21.72
C ALA A 212 -20.01 20.97 -21.77
N THR A 213 -20.05 21.85 -20.76
CA THR A 213 -20.94 23.02 -20.73
C THR A 213 -20.31 24.27 -21.34
N ARG A 214 -19.13 24.15 -21.96
CA ARG A 214 -18.37 25.28 -22.55
C ARG A 214 -18.18 26.43 -21.56
N GLU A 215 -17.93 26.07 -20.30
CA GLU A 215 -17.64 26.98 -19.19
C GLU A 215 -18.80 27.91 -18.82
N ALA A 216 -20.03 27.59 -19.26
CA ALA A 216 -21.21 28.43 -19.04
C ALA A 216 -21.71 28.45 -17.58
N PHE A 217 -21.38 27.45 -16.77
CA PHE A 217 -21.84 27.37 -15.37
C PHE A 217 -20.67 27.28 -14.41
N ALA A 218 -20.74 28.04 -13.31
CA ALA A 218 -19.80 27.89 -12.21
C ALA A 218 -19.89 26.49 -11.59
N LEU A 219 -18.75 25.96 -11.15
CA LEU A 219 -18.67 24.61 -10.57
C LEU A 219 -17.78 24.57 -9.33
N SER A 220 -18.31 24.09 -8.21
CA SER A 220 -17.55 23.88 -6.99
C SER A 220 -17.01 22.45 -6.88
N VAL A 221 -15.69 22.31 -6.75
CA VAL A 221 -14.97 21.05 -6.51
C VAL A 221 -14.82 20.84 -5.01
N CYS A 222 -15.35 19.74 -4.46
CA CYS A 222 -15.34 19.47 -3.01
C CYS A 222 -14.32 18.40 -2.54
N PHE A 223 -13.54 17.86 -3.48
CA PHE A 223 -12.40 16.94 -3.31
C PHE A 223 -12.69 15.52 -2.79
N ASP A 224 -13.85 15.29 -2.18
CA ASP A 224 -14.38 13.98 -1.82
C ASP A 224 -15.89 14.06 -1.46
N ALA A 225 -16.56 12.90 -1.42
CA ALA A 225 -17.96 12.77 -1.02
C ALA A 225 -18.30 13.44 0.33
N GLY A 226 -17.36 13.48 1.28
CA GLY A 226 -17.56 14.13 2.58
C GLY A 226 -17.59 15.67 2.48
N GLY A 227 -17.07 16.24 1.40
CA GLY A 227 -17.09 17.66 1.09
C GLY A 227 -18.37 18.15 0.41
N ILE A 228 -19.23 17.26 -0.12
CA ILE A 228 -20.44 17.64 -0.87
C ILE A 228 -21.37 18.52 -0.03
N LEU A 229 -21.83 18.02 1.12
CA LEU A 229 -22.77 18.77 1.97
C LEU A 229 -22.20 20.14 2.41
N PRO A 230 -20.97 20.25 2.93
CA PRO A 230 -20.36 21.55 3.21
C PRO A 230 -20.31 22.51 2.01
N ALA A 231 -20.01 22.00 0.81
CA ALA A 231 -19.97 22.83 -0.40
C ALA A 231 -21.37 23.33 -0.79
N VAL A 232 -22.38 22.46 -0.72
CA VAL A 232 -23.79 22.84 -0.98
C VAL A 232 -24.28 23.84 0.06
N GLN A 233 -23.96 23.65 1.35
CA GLN A 233 -24.31 24.59 2.42
C GLN A 233 -23.70 25.98 2.16
N HIS A 234 -22.43 26.02 1.78
CA HIS A 234 -21.76 27.28 1.46
C HIS A 234 -22.39 27.96 0.23
N LEU A 235 -22.62 27.22 -0.85
CA LEU A 235 -23.24 27.77 -2.05
C LEU A 235 -24.66 28.27 -1.79
N ARG A 236 -25.47 27.56 -1.01
CA ARG A 236 -26.82 28.01 -0.62
C ARG A 236 -26.78 29.27 0.23
N ALA A 237 -25.80 29.38 1.13
CA ALA A 237 -25.63 30.57 1.96
C ALA A 237 -25.20 31.80 1.13
N ALA A 238 -24.28 31.61 0.19
CA ALA A 238 -23.78 32.67 -0.68
C ALA A 238 -24.78 33.06 -1.80
N TYR A 239 -25.52 32.08 -2.32
CA TYR A 239 -26.43 32.23 -3.45
C TYR A 239 -27.79 31.58 -3.12
N PRO A 240 -28.67 32.28 -2.38
CA PRO A 240 -29.92 31.71 -1.89
C PRO A 240 -30.90 31.27 -2.98
N ASP A 241 -30.85 31.90 -4.16
CA ASP A 241 -31.85 31.73 -5.22
C ASP A 241 -31.40 30.79 -6.37
N VAL A 242 -30.15 30.30 -6.34
CA VAL A 242 -29.65 29.41 -7.41
C VAL A 242 -30.03 27.96 -7.14
N HIS A 243 -30.29 27.21 -8.20
CA HIS A 243 -30.43 25.75 -8.07
C HIS A 243 -29.05 25.10 -8.05
N ILE A 244 -28.82 24.16 -7.15
CA ILE A 244 -27.53 23.47 -7.03
C ILE A 244 -27.66 22.07 -7.62
N LEU A 245 -26.93 21.79 -8.69
CA LEU A 245 -26.88 20.47 -9.32
C LEU A 245 -25.60 19.72 -8.91
N VAL A 246 -25.74 18.73 -8.05
CA VAL A 246 -24.64 17.89 -7.59
C VAL A 246 -24.37 16.77 -8.60
N CYS A 247 -23.23 16.85 -9.28
CA CYS A 247 -22.71 15.84 -10.18
C CYS A 247 -21.86 14.84 -9.38
N ALA A 248 -22.51 13.81 -8.85
CA ALA A 248 -21.93 12.84 -7.92
C ALA A 248 -21.20 11.69 -8.63
N ASP A 249 -20.20 11.14 -7.95
CA ASP A 249 -19.54 9.90 -8.38
C ASP A 249 -20.46 8.70 -8.09
N ASP A 250 -20.52 7.77 -9.04
CA ASP A 250 -21.28 6.53 -8.91
C ASP A 250 -20.35 5.35 -8.54
N ASP A 251 -20.10 5.20 -7.24
CA ASP A 251 -19.33 4.08 -6.65
C ASP A 251 -20.10 2.73 -6.66
N TRP A 252 -20.61 2.33 -7.82
CA TRP A 252 -21.54 1.21 -8.03
C TRP A 252 -21.00 -0.16 -7.60
N LYS A 253 -19.68 -0.32 -7.47
CA LYS A 253 -19.00 -1.58 -7.08
C LYS A 253 -19.15 -1.94 -5.58
N ILE A 254 -20.31 -1.67 -4.98
CA ILE A 254 -20.61 -2.00 -3.56
C ILE A 254 -20.54 -3.50 -3.29
N GLU A 255 -21.00 -4.35 -4.22
CA GLU A 255 -20.98 -5.80 -4.08
C GLU A 255 -19.56 -6.37 -4.20
N GLN A 256 -18.76 -5.83 -5.12
CA GLN A 256 -17.35 -6.22 -5.25
C GLN A 256 -16.58 -5.89 -3.98
N ARG A 257 -16.76 -4.68 -3.43
CA ARG A 257 -16.14 -4.28 -2.14
C ARG A 257 -16.57 -5.17 -0.98
N MET A 258 -17.84 -5.62 -0.96
CA MET A 258 -18.32 -6.61 0.00
C MET A 258 -17.57 -7.94 -0.16
N ARG A 259 -17.43 -8.46 -1.38
CA ARG A 259 -16.74 -9.74 -1.65
C ARG A 259 -15.26 -9.67 -1.28
N GLU A 260 -14.58 -8.58 -1.60
CA GLU A 260 -13.19 -8.33 -1.20
C GLU A 260 -13.04 -8.33 0.32
N TRP A 261 -13.92 -7.63 1.03
CA TRP A 261 -13.93 -7.63 2.50
C TRP A 261 -14.22 -9.01 3.08
N LEU A 262 -15.14 -9.80 2.51
CA LEU A 262 -15.42 -11.17 2.94
C LEU A 262 -14.20 -12.09 2.75
N ALA A 263 -13.48 -11.93 1.64
CA ALA A 263 -12.26 -12.67 1.36
C ALA A 263 -11.13 -12.29 2.33
N GLU A 264 -10.98 -11.00 2.66
CA GLU A 264 -9.95 -10.53 3.58
C GLU A 264 -10.25 -10.88 5.04
N GLU A 265 -11.48 -10.65 5.49
CA GLU A 265 -11.86 -10.83 6.90
C GLU A 265 -12.22 -12.26 7.26
N PHE A 266 -12.76 -13.04 6.32
CA PHE A 266 -13.27 -14.38 6.57
C PHE A 266 -12.68 -15.45 5.65
N ALA A 267 -11.71 -15.12 4.78
CA ALA A 267 -11.19 -16.05 3.77
C ALA A 267 -12.30 -16.67 2.89
N PHE A 268 -13.45 -16.00 2.78
CA PHE A 268 -14.61 -16.51 2.07
C PHE A 268 -14.60 -16.04 0.61
N ALA A 269 -14.44 -16.99 -0.31
CA ALA A 269 -14.44 -16.76 -1.76
C ALA A 269 -15.71 -17.28 -2.44
N GLY A 270 -16.71 -17.73 -1.68
CA GLY A 270 -17.98 -18.21 -2.21
C GLY A 270 -18.94 -17.07 -2.57
N GLU A 271 -20.13 -17.44 -3.05
CA GLU A 271 -21.21 -16.48 -3.27
C GLU A 271 -22.16 -16.44 -2.07
N LEU A 272 -22.50 -15.23 -1.61
CA LEU A 272 -23.61 -15.05 -0.69
C LEU A 272 -24.89 -14.83 -1.50
N VAL A 273 -25.89 -15.66 -1.25
CA VAL A 273 -27.25 -15.44 -1.76
C VAL A 273 -27.92 -14.39 -0.90
N TYR A 274 -28.39 -13.31 -1.52
CA TYR A 274 -29.07 -12.22 -0.82
C TYR A 274 -30.38 -12.70 -0.20
N GLU A 275 -30.68 -12.23 1.01
CA GLU A 275 -31.88 -12.57 1.78
C GLU A 275 -32.05 -14.08 2.13
N ALA A 276 -31.01 -14.88 1.92
CA ALA A 276 -31.00 -16.28 2.36
C ALA A 276 -30.67 -16.41 3.86
N SER A 277 -30.95 -17.59 4.40
CA SER A 277 -30.51 -17.95 5.75
C SER A 277 -28.99 -17.77 5.89
N PRO A 278 -28.50 -17.25 7.04
CA PRO A 278 -27.08 -17.10 7.27
C PRO A 278 -26.32 -18.40 7.01
N ILE A 279 -25.19 -18.31 6.33
CA ILE A 279 -24.31 -19.45 6.08
C ILE A 279 -23.19 -19.50 7.10
N ARG A 280 -22.76 -20.70 7.46
CA ARG A 280 -21.61 -20.89 8.33
C ARG A 280 -20.31 -20.80 7.52
N ILE A 281 -19.42 -19.90 7.92
CA ILE A 281 -18.09 -19.69 7.33
C ILE A 281 -17.04 -19.95 8.41
N GLU A 282 -16.05 -20.80 8.12
CA GLU A 282 -14.93 -21.04 9.02
C GLU A 282 -13.79 -20.06 8.72
N ALA A 283 -13.42 -19.25 9.72
CA ALA A 283 -12.40 -18.23 9.59
C ALA A 283 -11.80 -17.89 10.95
N LYS A 284 -10.54 -17.43 10.98
CA LYS A 284 -9.88 -16.94 12.21
C LYS A 284 -9.94 -17.95 13.37
N ASN A 285 -9.76 -19.24 13.07
CA ASN A 285 -9.84 -20.36 14.01
C ASN A 285 -11.19 -20.46 14.76
N THR A 286 -12.27 -19.95 14.16
CA THR A 286 -13.65 -20.06 14.65
C THR A 286 -14.62 -20.14 13.46
N TRP A 287 -15.93 -20.16 13.73
CA TRP A 287 -16.97 -20.12 12.70
C TRP A 287 -17.81 -18.85 12.84
N TYR A 288 -18.39 -18.37 11.75
CA TYR A 288 -19.26 -17.20 11.71
C TYR A 288 -20.51 -17.54 10.89
N MET A 289 -21.69 -17.19 11.39
CA MET A 289 -22.90 -17.11 10.58
C MET A 289 -22.90 -15.79 9.86
N VAL A 290 -22.88 -15.82 8.53
CA VAL A 290 -22.80 -14.63 7.69
C VAL A 290 -23.99 -14.60 6.73
N ALA A 291 -24.66 -13.45 6.65
CA ALA A 291 -25.73 -13.21 5.68
C ALA A 291 -25.55 -11.83 5.03
N ALA A 292 -25.86 -11.74 3.74
CA ALA A 292 -25.87 -10.50 2.99
C ALA A 292 -27.31 -10.07 2.66
N HIS A 293 -27.55 -8.78 2.77
CA HIS A 293 -28.84 -8.16 2.60
C HIS A 293 -28.75 -6.96 1.68
N LYS A 294 -29.65 -6.88 0.70
CA LYS A 294 -29.82 -5.66 -0.09
C LYS A 294 -30.80 -4.75 0.63
N ARG A 295 -30.40 -3.50 0.82
CA ARG A 295 -31.19 -2.52 1.54
C ARG A 295 -31.14 -1.20 0.79
N VAL A 296 -32.08 -0.33 1.11
CA VAL A 296 -32.16 1.03 0.60
C VAL A 296 -32.23 1.94 1.83
N ASP A 297 -31.53 3.06 1.80
CA ASP A 297 -31.60 4.02 2.89
C ASP A 297 -32.78 4.99 2.76
N GLU A 298 -32.91 5.88 3.73
CA GLU A 298 -33.99 6.87 3.81
C GLU A 298 -34.07 7.80 2.60
N ASN A 299 -32.98 7.92 1.83
CA ASN A 299 -32.90 8.78 0.64
C ASN A 299 -32.94 7.98 -0.68
N GLY A 300 -33.26 6.69 -0.64
CA GLY A 300 -33.40 5.86 -1.85
C GLY A 300 -32.10 5.27 -2.38
N VAL A 301 -30.96 5.38 -1.68
CA VAL A 301 -29.67 4.86 -2.16
C VAL A 301 -29.49 3.41 -1.73
N ALA A 302 -29.25 2.54 -2.71
CA ALA A 302 -29.02 1.12 -2.47
C ALA A 302 -27.67 0.87 -1.76
N TYR A 303 -27.68 -0.04 -0.79
CA TYR A 303 -26.49 -0.51 -0.10
C TYR A 303 -26.58 -2.00 0.21
N VAL A 304 -25.42 -2.61 0.46
CA VAL A 304 -25.34 -3.99 0.93
C VAL A 304 -24.98 -4.00 2.41
N GLU A 305 -25.75 -4.72 3.21
CA GLU A 305 -25.46 -4.98 4.61
C GLU A 305 -25.06 -6.44 4.79
N VAL A 306 -23.90 -6.67 5.40
CA VAL A 306 -23.49 -8.00 5.84
C VAL A 306 -23.65 -8.11 7.34
N THR A 307 -24.44 -9.08 7.77
CA THR A 307 -24.53 -9.48 9.18
C THR A 307 -23.57 -10.65 9.42
N TYR A 308 -22.84 -10.61 10.53
CA TYR A 308 -21.91 -11.68 10.89
C TYR A 308 -21.79 -11.84 12.42
N GLY A 309 -21.74 -13.07 12.91
CA GLY A 309 -21.58 -13.36 14.34
C GLY A 309 -21.54 -14.86 14.59
N ASN A 310 -21.36 -15.26 15.85
CA ASN A 310 -21.41 -16.66 16.26
C ASN A 310 -21.93 -16.77 17.70
N ASP A 311 -21.78 -17.94 18.29
CA ASP A 311 -22.15 -18.23 19.68
C ASP A 311 -21.37 -17.40 20.72
N VAL A 312 -20.13 -17.01 20.42
CA VAL A 312 -19.25 -16.23 21.31
C VAL A 312 -19.26 -14.73 20.97
N MET A 313 -19.52 -14.37 19.72
CA MET A 313 -19.43 -13.03 19.17
C MET A 313 -20.82 -12.52 18.79
N PRO A 314 -21.31 -11.43 19.42
CA PRO A 314 -22.62 -10.89 19.11
C PRO A 314 -22.68 -10.48 17.64
N GLN A 315 -23.86 -10.63 17.04
CA GLN A 315 -24.11 -10.29 15.65
C GLN A 315 -23.71 -8.82 15.38
N ARG A 316 -22.79 -8.63 14.45
CA ARG A 316 -22.33 -7.34 13.95
C ARG A 316 -22.84 -7.11 12.54
N ARG A 317 -22.79 -5.84 12.11
CA ARG A 317 -23.23 -5.41 10.79
C ARG A 317 -22.12 -4.60 10.13
N LYS A 318 -21.91 -4.84 8.84
CA LYS A 318 -21.01 -4.06 7.98
C LYS A 318 -21.79 -3.56 6.78
N ARG A 319 -21.79 -2.25 6.56
CA ARG A 319 -22.49 -1.58 5.45
C ARG A 319 -21.51 -1.25 4.32
N PHE A 320 -21.91 -1.54 3.09
CA PHE A 320 -21.22 -1.21 1.84
C PHE A 320 -22.14 -0.33 1.00
N GLU A 321 -21.78 0.93 0.85
CA GLU A 321 -22.65 1.96 0.28
C GLU A 321 -21.92 2.77 -0.80
N ASN A 322 -22.70 3.33 -1.72
CA ASN A 322 -22.22 4.27 -2.72
C ASN A 322 -22.02 5.64 -2.03
N ALA A 323 -20.77 5.99 -1.72
CA ALA A 323 -20.48 7.13 -0.87
C ALA A 323 -20.83 8.45 -1.55
N GLY A 324 -20.52 8.61 -2.84
CA GLY A 324 -20.84 9.79 -3.63
C GLY A 324 -22.34 10.01 -3.73
N LEU A 325 -23.10 9.03 -4.23
CA LEU A 325 -24.56 9.13 -4.32
C LEU A 325 -25.21 9.36 -2.96
N LYS A 326 -24.81 8.63 -1.91
CA LYS A 326 -25.38 8.81 -0.57
C LYS A 326 -25.22 10.24 -0.08
N ARG A 327 -24.00 10.81 -0.16
CA ARG A 327 -23.73 12.16 0.31
C ARG A 327 -24.41 13.23 -0.53
N ALA A 328 -24.53 13.01 -1.84
CA ALA A 328 -25.29 13.88 -2.73
C ALA A 328 -26.79 13.88 -2.39
N HIS A 329 -27.38 12.71 -2.17
CA HIS A 329 -28.80 12.60 -1.80
C HIS A 329 -29.08 13.10 -0.37
N GLU A 330 -28.17 12.89 0.59
CA GLU A 330 -28.26 13.51 1.91
C GLU A 330 -28.23 15.04 1.83
N ALA A 331 -27.40 15.61 0.96
CA ALA A 331 -27.37 17.05 0.74
C ALA A 331 -28.66 17.56 0.07
N ALA A 332 -29.20 16.81 -0.91
CA ALA A 332 -30.45 17.15 -1.57
C ALA A 332 -31.67 17.03 -0.65
N ALA A 333 -31.66 16.09 0.30
CA ALA A 333 -32.70 15.97 1.31
C ALA A 333 -32.60 17.05 2.39
N ALA A 334 -31.39 17.51 2.71
CA ALA A 334 -31.14 18.49 3.75
C ALA A 334 -31.37 19.95 3.31
N ILE A 335 -31.28 20.24 2.01
CA ILE A 335 -31.25 21.62 1.48
C ILE A 335 -32.16 21.70 0.24
N GLU A 336 -33.09 22.67 0.26
CA GLU A 336 -34.00 22.93 -0.84
C GLU A 336 -33.27 23.42 -2.11
N GLY A 337 -33.85 23.18 -3.29
CA GLY A 337 -33.29 23.62 -4.57
C GLY A 337 -31.98 22.90 -4.93
N VAL A 338 -31.84 21.64 -4.52
CA VAL A 338 -30.68 20.80 -4.81
C VAL A 338 -31.15 19.55 -5.56
N SER A 339 -30.45 19.19 -6.64
CA SER A 339 -30.70 17.95 -7.38
C SER A 339 -29.41 17.17 -7.57
N VAL A 340 -29.53 15.87 -7.79
CA VAL A 340 -28.41 14.95 -7.97
C VAL A 340 -28.41 14.41 -9.39
N LEU A 341 -27.26 14.43 -10.03
CA LEU A 341 -26.98 13.79 -11.30
C LEU A 341 -25.73 12.91 -11.13
N HIS A 342 -25.72 11.75 -11.75
CA HIS A 342 -24.55 10.88 -11.79
C HIS A 342 -24.37 10.35 -13.22
N PRO A 343 -23.14 9.98 -13.62
CA PRO A 343 -22.87 9.58 -15.00
C PRO A 343 -23.56 8.26 -15.36
N ALA A 344 -24.33 8.27 -16.45
CA ALA A 344 -24.86 7.05 -17.06
C ALA A 344 -23.90 6.57 -18.15
N PHE A 345 -23.55 5.29 -18.15
CA PHE A 345 -22.65 4.71 -19.14
C PHE A 345 -23.41 3.70 -19.99
N THR A 346 -23.07 3.64 -21.28
CA THR A 346 -23.64 2.68 -22.22
C THR A 346 -23.20 1.26 -21.86
N ASN A 347 -21.92 1.06 -21.49
CA ASN A 347 -21.41 -0.22 -21.02
C ASN A 347 -20.22 -0.07 -20.07
N ARG A 348 -20.44 -0.35 -18.79
CA ARG A 348 -19.39 -0.30 -17.75
C ARG A 348 -18.50 -1.55 -17.71
N GLY A 349 -19.01 -2.71 -18.13
CA GLY A 349 -18.33 -4.00 -17.94
C GLY A 349 -17.85 -4.20 -16.50
N GLU A 350 -16.64 -4.73 -16.32
CA GLU A 350 -15.98 -4.85 -15.02
C GLU A 350 -15.05 -3.66 -14.70
N ARG A 351 -15.01 -2.61 -15.53
CA ARG A 351 -14.12 -1.47 -15.34
C ARG A 351 -14.63 -0.57 -14.22
N LYS A 352 -13.72 0.06 -13.47
CA LYS A 352 -14.08 1.01 -12.40
C LYS A 352 -14.31 2.40 -13.02
N LEU A 353 -15.38 2.52 -13.80
CA LEU A 353 -15.88 3.80 -14.32
C LEU A 353 -16.93 4.33 -13.35
N THR A 354 -16.67 5.49 -12.75
CA THR A 354 -17.50 6.01 -11.65
C THR A 354 -17.90 7.46 -11.84
N ASP A 355 -17.12 8.28 -12.55
CA ASP A 355 -17.32 9.72 -12.61
C ASP A 355 -17.55 10.27 -14.05
N PHE A 356 -17.92 11.54 -14.17
CA PHE A 356 -18.13 12.20 -15.47
C PHE A 356 -16.84 12.34 -16.30
N ASN A 357 -15.66 12.30 -15.67
CA ASN A 357 -14.42 12.28 -16.42
C ASN A 357 -14.15 10.91 -17.05
N ASP A 358 -14.48 9.81 -16.35
CA ASP A 358 -14.45 8.47 -16.92
C ASP A 358 -15.41 8.38 -18.12
N LEU A 359 -16.62 8.93 -17.99
CA LEU A 359 -17.60 9.00 -19.09
C LEU A 359 -17.06 9.82 -20.27
N HIS A 360 -16.41 10.95 -20.00
CA HIS A 360 -15.74 11.76 -21.01
C HIS A 360 -14.63 10.97 -21.72
N VAL A 361 -13.75 10.29 -20.98
CA VAL A 361 -12.60 9.59 -21.56
C VAL A 361 -13.04 8.40 -22.40
N GLU A 362 -14.06 7.66 -21.94
CA GLU A 362 -14.56 6.42 -22.52
C GLU A 362 -15.53 6.67 -23.69
N GLU A 363 -16.56 7.50 -23.49
CA GLU A 363 -17.67 7.66 -24.45
C GLU A 363 -17.66 9.04 -25.13
N GLY A 364 -16.77 9.95 -24.71
CA GLY A 364 -16.55 11.25 -25.33
C GLY A 364 -17.30 12.40 -24.66
N ILE A 365 -16.79 13.63 -24.84
CA ILE A 365 -17.32 14.85 -24.19
C ILE A 365 -18.77 15.14 -24.58
N GLY A 366 -19.18 14.79 -25.80
CA GLY A 366 -20.56 14.99 -26.27
C GLY A 366 -21.60 14.13 -25.54
N VAL A 367 -21.20 12.99 -24.96
CA VAL A 367 -22.09 12.17 -24.12
C VAL A 367 -22.33 12.87 -22.78
N VAL A 368 -21.26 13.42 -22.19
CA VAL A 368 -21.33 14.23 -20.96
C VAL A 368 -22.20 15.47 -21.18
N GLU A 369 -22.00 16.19 -22.29
CA GLU A 369 -22.81 17.35 -22.68
C GLU A 369 -24.31 17.02 -22.73
N ARG A 370 -24.69 15.91 -23.38
CA ARG A 370 -26.11 15.51 -23.46
C ARG A 370 -26.74 15.19 -22.10
N GLN A 371 -26.02 14.49 -21.22
CA GLN A 371 -26.54 14.16 -19.88
C GLN A 371 -26.71 15.41 -19.02
N LEU A 372 -25.73 16.31 -19.06
CA LEU A 372 -25.79 17.59 -18.35
C LEU A 372 -26.89 18.49 -18.89
N GLN A 373 -27.01 18.63 -20.22
CA GLN A 373 -28.07 19.44 -20.83
C GLN A 373 -29.46 18.96 -20.43
N SER A 374 -29.69 17.64 -20.44
CA SER A 374 -30.97 17.06 -20.02
C SER A 374 -31.30 17.42 -18.56
N ALA A 375 -30.33 17.28 -17.65
CA ALA A 375 -30.52 17.60 -16.24
C ALA A 375 -30.69 19.11 -15.99
N ILE A 376 -29.90 19.95 -16.65
CA ILE A 376 -29.97 21.41 -16.51
C ILE A 376 -31.30 21.93 -17.07
N LEU A 377 -31.76 21.42 -18.22
CA LEU A 377 -33.07 21.78 -18.76
C LEU A 377 -34.21 21.36 -17.83
N ALA A 378 -34.12 20.19 -17.20
CA ALA A 378 -35.11 19.74 -16.22
C ALA A 378 -35.16 20.66 -14.98
N VAL A 379 -34.02 21.24 -14.58
CA VAL A 379 -33.94 22.22 -13.49
C VAL A 379 -34.46 23.60 -13.90
N LEU A 380 -34.17 24.04 -15.13
CA LEU A 380 -34.53 25.37 -15.63
C LEU A 380 -35.98 25.47 -16.14
N ALA A 381 -36.63 24.34 -16.44
CA ALA A 381 -38.02 24.33 -16.87
C ALA A 381 -38.93 24.87 -15.75
N PRO A 382 -39.84 25.83 -16.03
CA PRO A 382 -40.77 26.32 -15.02
C PRO A 382 -41.67 25.18 -14.52
N ALA A 383 -41.89 25.13 -13.21
CA ALA A 383 -42.92 24.29 -12.59
C ALA A 383 -44.29 24.71 -13.11
N ASN A 384 -44.73 24.14 -14.23
CA ASN A 384 -46.08 24.28 -14.76
C ASN A 384 -46.68 22.89 -14.94
N GLU A 385 -47.91 22.80 -14.46
CA GLU A 385 -48.83 21.68 -14.50
C GLU A 385 -49.03 21.11 -15.92
N GLU A 386 -49.34 19.81 -15.96
CA GLU A 386 -49.91 19.08 -17.11
C GLU A 386 -49.08 19.05 -18.41
N ILE A 387 -48.09 18.15 -18.44
CA ILE A 387 -47.82 17.38 -19.66
C ILE A 387 -48.06 15.91 -19.32
N GLN A 388 -49.26 15.41 -19.63
CA GLN A 388 -49.45 13.98 -19.83
C GLN A 388 -48.47 13.53 -20.91
N PRO A 389 -47.68 12.46 -20.70
CA PRO A 389 -46.87 11.92 -21.78
C PRO A 389 -47.81 11.42 -22.87
N ALA A 390 -47.88 12.16 -23.98
CA ALA A 390 -48.48 11.66 -25.19
C ALA A 390 -47.75 10.37 -25.57
N ALA A 391 -48.52 9.29 -25.68
CA ALA A 391 -48.03 8.00 -26.15
C ALA A 391 -47.29 8.19 -27.48
N ILE A 392 -46.01 7.87 -27.49
CA ILE A 392 -45.26 7.69 -28.74
C ILE A 392 -45.59 6.27 -29.21
N ASP A 393 -46.52 6.22 -30.15
CA ASP A 393 -46.79 5.05 -30.97
C ASP A 393 -45.51 4.70 -31.75
N VAL A 394 -45.06 3.45 -31.65
CA VAL A 394 -43.87 2.96 -32.35
C VAL A 394 -44.32 2.42 -33.71
N PRO A 395 -43.96 3.04 -34.85
CA PRO A 395 -44.23 2.44 -36.15
C PRO A 395 -43.23 1.31 -36.38
N THR A 396 -43.73 0.08 -36.39
CA THR A 396 -43.03 -1.08 -36.92
C THR A 396 -43.04 -1.01 -38.44
N ASP A 397 -41.93 -0.56 -39.05
CA ASP A 397 -41.57 -0.97 -40.41
C ASP A 397 -40.10 -0.63 -40.72
N VAL A 398 -39.29 -1.68 -40.88
CA VAL A 398 -37.94 -1.60 -41.48
C VAL A 398 -38.02 -2.38 -42.80
N PRO A 399 -37.81 -1.75 -43.97
CA PRO A 399 -37.80 -2.46 -45.24
C PRO A 399 -36.49 -3.24 -45.42
N ALA A 400 -36.58 -4.45 -45.95
CA ALA A 400 -35.46 -5.27 -46.37
C ALA A 400 -34.69 -4.62 -47.55
N PRO A 401 -33.35 -4.70 -47.61
CA PRO A 401 -32.62 -4.32 -48.80
C PRO A 401 -32.62 -5.47 -49.81
N ALA A 402 -33.15 -5.16 -51.00
CA ALA A 402 -33.11 -6.02 -52.18
C ALA A 402 -31.71 -6.00 -52.84
N ALA A 403 -31.37 -7.12 -53.46
CA ALA A 403 -30.16 -7.32 -54.23
C ALA A 403 -30.11 -6.46 -55.51
N SER A 404 -28.92 -6.01 -55.88
CA SER A 404 -28.57 -5.64 -57.26
C SER A 404 -27.08 -5.87 -57.49
N SER A 405 -26.79 -6.67 -58.51
CA SER A 405 -25.50 -6.95 -59.12
C SER A 405 -24.89 -5.74 -59.84
N ALA A 406 -23.56 -5.62 -59.82
CA ALA A 406 -22.69 -5.57 -61.00
C ALA A 406 -21.23 -5.35 -60.57
N ALA A 407 -20.34 -6.12 -61.19
CA ALA A 407 -18.90 -6.18 -60.95
C ALA A 407 -18.10 -5.25 -61.87
N ALA A 408 -16.88 -4.90 -61.44
CA ALA A 408 -15.66 -4.70 -62.22
C ALA A 408 -14.51 -4.54 -61.18
N GLU A 409 -13.73 -5.59 -60.90
CA GLU A 409 -12.52 -6.06 -61.60
C GLU A 409 -11.24 -5.56 -60.91
N ASP A 410 -10.60 -6.46 -60.16
CA ASP A 410 -9.15 -6.50 -59.92
C ASP A 410 -8.73 -7.98 -60.05
N ASP A 411 -7.90 -8.29 -61.05
CA ASP A 411 -7.36 -9.62 -61.40
C ASP A 411 -5.99 -9.86 -60.68
N PRO A 412 -5.46 -11.10 -60.55
CA PRO A 412 -5.14 -11.68 -59.25
C PRO A 412 -3.64 -12.02 -59.14
N TRP A 413 -3.18 -12.38 -57.94
CA TRP A 413 -1.93 -13.11 -57.82
C TRP A 413 -2.22 -14.62 -57.72
N HIS A 414 -2.00 -15.33 -58.83
CA HIS A 414 -2.00 -16.79 -58.89
C HIS A 414 -0.66 -17.34 -58.40
N GLY A 415 -0.73 -18.15 -57.35
CA GLY A 415 0.36 -19.03 -56.92
C GLY A 415 -0.23 -20.32 -56.35
N HIS A 416 -0.78 -21.17 -57.21
CA HIS A 416 -0.99 -22.58 -56.89
C HIS A 416 0.37 -23.28 -56.98
N GLU A 417 0.95 -23.63 -55.83
CA GLU A 417 1.90 -24.74 -55.75
C GLU A 417 1.18 -26.00 -55.26
N VAL A 418 1.64 -27.11 -55.82
CA VAL A 418 1.02 -28.42 -55.90
C VAL A 418 1.06 -29.15 -54.55
N GLU A 419 0.05 -29.98 -54.30
CA GLU A 419 -0.03 -30.86 -53.13
C GLU A 419 1.25 -31.70 -52.93
N ASN A 420 1.92 -31.44 -51.80
CA ASN A 420 2.76 -32.40 -51.10
C ASN A 420 2.42 -32.34 -49.60
N GLY A 421 1.55 -33.25 -49.17
CA GLY A 421 1.52 -34.00 -47.89
C GLY A 421 2.07 -33.45 -46.55
N ALA A 422 2.28 -32.16 -46.33
CA ALA A 422 2.55 -31.63 -44.99
C ALA A 422 1.25 -31.06 -44.40
N HIS A 423 0.75 -31.65 -43.32
CA HIS A 423 -0.26 -31.01 -42.49
C HIS A 423 0.32 -29.68 -41.99
N THR A 424 -0.23 -28.55 -42.43
CA THR A 424 0.17 -27.23 -41.94
C THR A 424 -0.76 -26.82 -40.81
N TRP A 425 -0.23 -26.15 -39.79
CA TRP A 425 -1.00 -25.72 -38.61
C TRP A 425 -2.21 -24.85 -38.98
N GLU A 426 -2.19 -24.15 -40.12
CA GLU A 426 -3.33 -23.36 -40.62
C GLU A 426 -4.56 -24.23 -40.95
N ARG A 427 -4.37 -25.53 -41.20
CA ARG A 427 -5.46 -26.50 -41.39
C ARG A 427 -6.16 -26.86 -40.07
N ASP A 428 -5.47 -26.72 -38.94
CA ASP A 428 -5.99 -27.03 -37.61
C ASP A 428 -6.77 -25.85 -37.00
N LEU A 429 -6.84 -24.72 -37.70
CA LEU A 429 -7.66 -23.58 -37.28
C LEU A 429 -9.16 -23.92 -37.38
N ALA A 430 -9.87 -23.73 -36.28
CA ALA A 430 -11.30 -23.97 -36.18
C ALA A 430 -12.10 -23.00 -37.07
N ARG A 431 -13.03 -23.55 -37.85
CA ARG A 431 -13.87 -22.83 -38.81
C ARG A 431 -15.35 -23.09 -38.54
N SER A 432 -16.20 -22.15 -38.91
CA SER A 432 -17.64 -22.36 -38.98
C SER A 432 -18.00 -23.29 -40.14
N ASP A 433 -19.26 -23.76 -40.18
CA ASP A 433 -19.80 -24.53 -41.31
C ASP A 433 -19.73 -23.78 -42.65
N LYS A 434 -19.58 -22.45 -42.62
CA LYS A 434 -19.40 -21.58 -43.79
C LYS A 434 -17.93 -21.36 -44.15
N GLY A 435 -16.99 -22.05 -43.50
CA GLY A 435 -15.55 -21.97 -43.75
C GLY A 435 -14.83 -20.76 -43.12
N THR A 436 -15.55 -19.86 -42.45
CA THR A 436 -14.98 -18.68 -41.79
C THR A 436 -14.25 -19.05 -40.49
N LEU A 437 -13.10 -18.43 -40.23
CA LEU A 437 -12.33 -18.68 -39.01
C LEU A 437 -13.09 -18.18 -37.77
N LEU A 438 -13.09 -19.00 -36.72
CA LEU A 438 -13.77 -18.68 -35.47
C LEU A 438 -12.88 -17.82 -34.54
N PRO A 439 -13.44 -16.82 -33.83
CA PRO A 439 -12.69 -15.97 -32.90
C PRO A 439 -12.50 -16.66 -31.53
N THR A 440 -11.80 -17.79 -31.51
CA THR A 440 -11.60 -18.61 -30.31
C THR A 440 -10.19 -18.50 -29.75
N LEU A 441 -10.03 -18.75 -28.45
CA LEU A 441 -8.72 -18.84 -27.79
C LEU A 441 -7.77 -19.80 -28.51
N GLY A 442 -8.28 -20.97 -28.90
CA GLY A 442 -7.49 -21.99 -29.61
C GLY A 442 -6.90 -21.47 -30.92
N ASN A 443 -7.69 -20.75 -31.73
CA ASN A 443 -7.21 -20.18 -32.98
C ASN A 443 -6.17 -19.08 -32.76
N VAL A 444 -6.41 -18.18 -31.79
CA VAL A 444 -5.46 -17.10 -31.50
C VAL A 444 -4.13 -17.68 -30.99
N HIS A 445 -4.18 -18.62 -30.05
CA HIS A 445 -2.98 -19.32 -29.56
C HIS A 445 -2.23 -20.02 -30.70
N LEU A 446 -2.93 -20.78 -31.56
CA LEU A 446 -2.30 -21.48 -32.68
C LEU A 446 -1.59 -20.51 -33.64
N ILE A 447 -2.23 -19.37 -33.94
CA ILE A 447 -1.64 -18.31 -34.78
C ILE A 447 -0.39 -17.72 -34.12
N LEU A 448 -0.48 -17.29 -32.86
CA LEU A 448 0.64 -16.64 -32.17
C LEU A 448 1.82 -17.59 -31.95
N SER A 449 1.56 -18.89 -31.73
CA SER A 449 2.62 -19.90 -31.52
C SER A 449 3.35 -20.29 -32.81
N ASN A 450 2.68 -20.27 -33.98
CA ASN A 450 3.24 -20.88 -35.19
C ASN A 450 3.54 -19.88 -36.32
N HIS A 451 2.82 -18.75 -36.38
CA HIS A 451 3.01 -17.81 -37.48
C HIS A 451 4.43 -17.22 -37.45
N LYS A 452 5.12 -17.27 -38.60
CA LYS A 452 6.54 -16.86 -38.71
C LYS A 452 6.83 -15.48 -38.13
N ALA A 453 5.91 -14.53 -38.30
CA ALA A 453 6.08 -13.16 -37.82
C ALA A 453 5.92 -12.99 -36.29
N TRP A 454 5.51 -14.04 -35.56
CA TRP A 454 5.37 -14.05 -34.10
C TRP A 454 6.45 -14.87 -33.38
N GLN A 455 7.28 -15.61 -34.13
CA GLN A 455 8.30 -16.49 -33.57
C GLN A 455 9.34 -15.73 -32.74
N GLY A 456 9.45 -16.11 -31.46
CA GLY A 456 10.40 -15.53 -30.52
C GLY A 456 10.11 -14.07 -30.14
N ILE A 457 8.85 -13.61 -30.28
CA ILE A 457 8.42 -12.30 -29.80
C ILE A 457 7.90 -12.41 -28.37
N ILE A 458 6.89 -13.24 -28.12
CA ILE A 458 6.26 -13.37 -26.80
C ILE A 458 7.11 -14.31 -25.94
N ALA A 459 7.43 -13.91 -24.71
CA ALA A 459 8.13 -14.73 -23.73
C ALA A 459 7.77 -14.34 -22.30
N GLN A 460 7.86 -15.30 -21.37
CA GLN A 460 7.74 -15.07 -19.93
C GLN A 460 9.12 -14.73 -19.34
N ASP A 461 9.23 -13.59 -18.65
CA ASP A 461 10.40 -13.26 -17.83
C ASP A 461 10.21 -13.81 -16.42
N ASP A 462 10.97 -14.85 -16.07
CA ASP A 462 10.92 -15.50 -14.75
C ASP A 462 11.50 -14.62 -13.63
N PHE A 463 12.32 -13.63 -13.97
CA PHE A 463 12.89 -12.71 -12.99
C PHE A 463 11.89 -11.60 -12.62
N ALA A 464 11.25 -11.00 -13.63
CA ALA A 464 10.26 -9.95 -13.41
C ALA A 464 8.85 -10.48 -13.13
N GLY A 465 8.57 -11.74 -13.49
CA GLY A 465 7.24 -12.34 -13.40
C GLY A 465 6.25 -11.79 -14.42
N ARG A 466 6.73 -11.25 -15.55
CA ARG A 466 5.90 -10.54 -16.56
C ARG A 466 6.06 -11.13 -17.96
N VAL A 467 5.05 -10.94 -18.80
CA VAL A 467 5.14 -11.24 -20.23
C VAL A 467 5.82 -10.08 -20.95
N VAL A 468 6.76 -10.39 -21.83
CA VAL A 468 7.48 -9.40 -22.62
C VAL A 468 7.50 -9.75 -24.10
N LYS A 469 7.72 -8.72 -24.91
CA LYS A 469 8.07 -8.77 -26.33
C LYS A 469 9.59 -8.70 -26.44
N ARG A 470 10.25 -9.83 -26.74
CA ARG A 470 11.71 -9.91 -26.99
C ARG A 470 12.13 -9.21 -28.28
N LYS A 471 11.19 -9.06 -29.23
CA LYS A 471 11.37 -8.37 -30.52
C LYS A 471 10.13 -7.52 -30.82
N ALA A 472 10.24 -6.61 -31.79
CA ALA A 472 9.10 -5.84 -32.25
C ALA A 472 8.02 -6.79 -32.84
N PRO A 473 6.78 -6.79 -32.32
CA PRO A 473 5.67 -7.56 -32.88
C PRO A 473 5.26 -7.04 -34.27
N PRO A 474 4.55 -7.84 -35.08
CA PRO A 474 4.26 -7.53 -36.48
C PRO A 474 3.16 -6.48 -36.69
N PHE A 475 2.58 -5.96 -35.61
CA PHE A 475 1.57 -4.90 -35.67
C PHE A 475 2.20 -3.49 -35.70
N PRO A 476 1.50 -2.47 -36.23
CA PRO A 476 2.01 -1.11 -36.27
C PRO A 476 2.38 -0.58 -34.88
N GLN A 477 3.50 0.15 -34.78
CA GLN A 477 4.05 0.69 -33.52
C GLN A 477 4.48 -0.38 -32.51
N GLY A 478 4.68 -1.62 -32.95
CA GLY A 478 5.26 -2.68 -32.15
C GLY A 478 6.70 -2.37 -31.73
N ALA A 479 6.96 -2.45 -30.43
CA ALA A 479 8.31 -2.34 -29.86
C ALA A 479 8.56 -3.47 -28.86
N ALA A 480 9.83 -3.86 -28.71
CA ALA A 480 10.26 -4.77 -27.65
C ALA A 480 10.06 -4.12 -26.27
N GLY A 481 9.91 -4.95 -25.23
CA GLY A 481 9.62 -4.53 -23.86
C GLY A 481 8.39 -5.25 -23.28
N GLU A 482 7.88 -4.79 -22.15
CA GLU A 482 6.72 -5.40 -21.47
C GLU A 482 5.49 -5.47 -22.41
N TRP A 483 4.75 -6.58 -22.33
CA TRP A 483 3.46 -6.73 -22.98
C TRP A 483 2.40 -5.96 -22.19
N THR A 484 1.75 -5.01 -22.85
CA THR A 484 0.77 -4.10 -22.23
C THR A 484 -0.64 -4.36 -22.76
N ASP A 485 -1.65 -3.85 -22.07
CA ASP A 485 -3.05 -3.87 -22.53
C ASP A 485 -3.20 -3.29 -23.95
N MET A 486 -2.40 -2.28 -24.30
CA MET A 486 -2.41 -1.71 -25.65
C MET A 486 -1.93 -2.69 -26.72
N ASP A 487 -1.02 -3.60 -26.36
CA ASP A 487 -0.56 -4.66 -27.25
C ASP A 487 -1.66 -5.72 -27.48
N ASP A 488 -2.57 -5.95 -26.52
CA ASP A 488 -3.75 -6.80 -26.74
C ASP A 488 -4.67 -6.21 -27.81
N TYR A 489 -4.92 -4.90 -27.76
CA TYR A 489 -5.72 -4.20 -28.78
C TYR A 489 -5.02 -4.18 -30.14
N ARG A 490 -3.71 -3.93 -30.18
CA ARG A 490 -2.93 -3.94 -31.44
C ARG A 490 -2.87 -5.33 -32.06
N CYS A 491 -2.70 -6.36 -31.24
CA CYS A 491 -2.74 -7.74 -31.68
C CYS A 491 -4.14 -8.14 -32.17
N THR A 492 -5.21 -7.71 -31.48
CA THR A 492 -6.60 -7.87 -31.94
C THR A 492 -6.80 -7.25 -33.33
N LEU A 493 -6.33 -6.01 -33.54
CA LEU A 493 -6.41 -5.33 -34.82
C LEU A 493 -5.63 -6.08 -35.91
N TRP A 494 -4.42 -6.55 -35.60
CA TRP A 494 -3.60 -7.34 -36.52
C TRP A 494 -4.28 -8.65 -36.92
N LEU A 495 -4.90 -9.37 -35.98
CA LEU A 495 -5.65 -10.59 -36.25
C LEU A 495 -6.86 -10.32 -37.15
N SER A 496 -7.57 -9.21 -36.92
CA SER A 496 -8.68 -8.79 -37.77
C SER A 496 -8.23 -8.47 -39.20
N GLN A 497 -7.15 -7.70 -39.36
CA GLN A 497 -6.63 -7.31 -40.69
C GLN A 497 -6.01 -8.49 -41.45
N LYS A 498 -5.30 -9.39 -40.75
CA LYS A 498 -4.55 -10.48 -41.39
C LYS A 498 -5.38 -11.74 -41.62
N TYR A 499 -6.30 -12.06 -40.70
CA TYR A 499 -7.08 -13.31 -40.69
C TYR A 499 -8.60 -13.09 -40.77
N GLY A 500 -9.08 -11.85 -40.76
CA GLY A 500 -10.52 -11.56 -40.79
C GLY A 500 -11.27 -11.96 -39.53
N ILE A 501 -10.57 -12.25 -38.42
CA ILE A 501 -11.19 -12.66 -37.16
C ILE A 501 -11.36 -11.47 -36.21
N SER A 502 -12.58 -11.26 -35.72
CA SER A 502 -12.89 -10.25 -34.71
C SER A 502 -12.85 -10.89 -33.32
N VAL A 503 -11.69 -10.81 -32.66
CA VAL A 503 -11.46 -11.39 -31.33
C VAL A 503 -11.59 -10.33 -30.25
N ARG A 504 -12.05 -10.72 -29.06
CA ARG A 504 -12.03 -9.82 -27.91
C ARG A 504 -10.62 -9.75 -27.31
N PRO A 505 -10.18 -8.59 -26.76
CA PRO A 505 -8.86 -8.45 -26.14
C PRO A 505 -8.55 -9.47 -25.03
N ASP A 506 -9.54 -9.89 -24.23
CA ASP A 506 -9.34 -10.88 -23.16
C ASP A 506 -8.96 -12.29 -23.69
N ILE A 507 -9.40 -12.63 -24.90
CA ILE A 507 -9.00 -13.86 -25.60
C ILE A 507 -7.55 -13.74 -26.05
N VAL A 508 -7.14 -12.58 -26.55
CA VAL A 508 -5.74 -12.31 -26.93
C VAL A 508 -4.84 -12.39 -25.71
N MET A 509 -5.18 -11.71 -24.61
CA MET A 509 -4.43 -11.78 -23.36
C MET A 509 -4.24 -13.23 -22.90
N SER A 510 -5.31 -14.02 -22.90
CA SER A 510 -5.25 -15.43 -22.51
C SER A 510 -4.39 -16.27 -23.45
N ALA A 511 -4.44 -16.02 -24.77
CA ALA A 511 -3.58 -16.67 -25.75
C ALA A 511 -2.11 -16.30 -25.54
N VAL A 512 -1.82 -15.02 -25.34
CA VAL A 512 -0.48 -14.49 -25.08
C VAL A 512 0.13 -15.12 -23.83
N LEU A 513 -0.65 -15.25 -22.75
CA LEU A 513 -0.19 -15.94 -21.53
C LEU A 513 0.16 -17.40 -21.80
N LEU A 514 -0.63 -18.12 -22.61
CA LEU A 514 -0.33 -19.50 -22.98
C LEU A 514 0.94 -19.61 -23.86
N VAL A 515 1.14 -18.66 -24.78
CA VAL A 515 2.38 -18.63 -25.59
C VAL A 515 3.59 -18.32 -24.71
N ALA A 516 3.46 -17.36 -23.79
CA ALA A 516 4.53 -16.98 -22.88
C ALA A 516 4.95 -18.13 -21.96
N ASP A 517 3.99 -18.91 -21.45
CA ASP A 517 4.23 -20.10 -20.61
C ASP A 517 5.01 -21.22 -21.33
N ALA A 518 5.00 -21.24 -22.67
CA ALA A 518 5.84 -22.15 -23.46
C ALA A 518 7.26 -21.62 -23.71
N THR A 519 7.53 -20.35 -23.39
CA THR A 519 8.75 -19.63 -23.80
C THR A 519 9.29 -18.77 -22.67
N HIS A 520 10.01 -19.41 -21.75
CA HIS A 520 10.57 -18.76 -20.57
C HIS A 520 12.01 -18.28 -20.81
N PHE A 521 12.37 -17.19 -20.14
CA PHE A 521 13.75 -16.79 -19.96
C PHE A 521 13.92 -16.12 -18.60
N HIS A 522 15.17 -15.91 -18.21
CA HIS A 522 15.48 -15.20 -16.98
C HIS A 522 16.56 -14.15 -17.22
N ASP A 523 16.16 -12.88 -17.22
CA ASP A 523 17.00 -11.75 -17.69
C ASP A 523 18.39 -11.71 -17.03
N VAL A 524 18.45 -11.75 -15.70
CA VAL A 524 19.74 -11.69 -14.97
C VAL A 524 20.59 -12.95 -15.16
N ARG A 525 19.98 -14.14 -15.29
CA ARG A 525 20.74 -15.39 -15.52
C ARG A 525 21.32 -15.43 -16.93
N GLU A 526 20.57 -14.99 -17.93
CA GLU A 526 21.08 -14.84 -19.30
C GLU A 526 22.28 -13.89 -19.32
N TYR A 527 22.17 -12.74 -18.63
CA TYR A 527 23.28 -11.81 -18.47
C TYR A 527 24.49 -12.47 -17.80
N LEU A 528 24.32 -13.05 -16.61
CA LEU A 528 25.43 -13.67 -15.85
C LEU A 528 26.09 -14.84 -16.59
N ASN A 529 25.29 -15.66 -17.29
CA ASN A 529 25.82 -16.78 -18.07
C ASN A 529 26.55 -16.33 -19.36
N GLY A 530 26.26 -15.12 -19.85
CA GLY A 530 26.95 -14.52 -20.99
C GLY A 530 28.27 -13.84 -20.64
N LEU A 531 28.62 -13.73 -19.35
CA LEU A 531 29.87 -13.12 -18.91
C LEU A 531 31.03 -14.13 -18.89
N GLU A 532 32.20 -13.69 -19.34
CA GLU A 532 33.45 -14.43 -19.25
C GLU A 532 34.43 -13.68 -18.35
N TRP A 533 34.94 -14.35 -17.32
CA TRP A 533 35.93 -13.77 -16.41
C TRP A 533 37.31 -13.81 -17.04
N ASP A 534 38.02 -12.69 -16.99
CA ASP A 534 39.36 -12.53 -17.55
C ASP A 534 40.50 -13.04 -16.64
N GLY A 535 40.18 -13.65 -15.50
CA GLY A 535 41.14 -14.21 -14.55
C GLY A 535 41.80 -13.17 -13.63
N VAL A 536 41.43 -11.90 -13.70
CA VAL A 536 41.97 -10.85 -12.82
C VAL A 536 41.02 -10.60 -11.66
N GLU A 537 41.54 -10.77 -10.44
CA GLU A 537 40.84 -10.50 -9.20
C GLU A 537 40.60 -8.99 -9.01
N ARG A 538 39.34 -8.60 -8.84
CA ARG A 538 38.87 -7.21 -8.71
C ARG A 538 37.85 -7.04 -7.61
N VAL A 539 37.05 -8.06 -7.30
CA VAL A 539 35.93 -7.96 -6.35
C VAL A 539 36.41 -7.50 -4.97
N ARG A 540 37.48 -8.11 -4.43
CA ARG A 540 38.04 -7.71 -3.12
C ARG A 540 38.56 -6.27 -3.11
N ALA A 541 39.21 -5.82 -4.17
CA ALA A 541 39.79 -4.49 -4.27
C ALA A 541 38.77 -3.39 -4.68
N MET A 542 37.56 -3.76 -5.07
CA MET A 542 36.55 -2.84 -5.59
C MET A 542 36.21 -1.71 -4.58
N PRO A 543 35.96 -1.98 -3.28
CA PRO A 543 35.59 -0.93 -2.33
C PRO A 543 36.68 0.12 -2.13
N SER A 544 37.94 -0.29 -1.99
CA SER A 544 39.04 0.65 -1.79
C SER A 544 39.36 1.43 -3.06
N LYS A 545 39.31 0.77 -4.22
CA LYS A 545 39.67 1.37 -5.51
C LYS A 545 38.64 2.36 -6.02
N TYR A 546 37.34 2.03 -5.96
CA TYR A 546 36.30 2.83 -6.60
C TYR A 546 35.36 3.52 -5.62
N LEU A 547 35.10 2.92 -4.44
CA LEU A 547 34.29 3.56 -3.38
C LEU A 547 35.14 4.41 -2.43
N HIS A 548 36.48 4.36 -2.57
CA HIS A 548 37.46 5.04 -1.71
C HIS A 548 37.32 4.67 -0.23
N VAL A 549 36.91 3.43 0.05
CA VAL A 549 36.84 2.90 1.42
C VAL A 549 38.25 2.58 1.90
N VAL A 550 38.54 2.80 3.18
CA VAL A 550 39.84 2.38 3.77
C VAL A 550 39.95 0.87 3.66
N ASP A 551 41.04 0.38 3.06
CA ASP A 551 41.21 -1.04 2.82
C ASP A 551 41.42 -1.81 4.13
N SER A 552 40.63 -2.87 4.32
CA SER A 552 40.73 -3.78 5.45
C SER A 552 40.20 -5.15 5.06
N GLU A 553 40.60 -6.21 5.77
CA GLU A 553 40.11 -7.56 5.51
C GLU A 553 38.57 -7.63 5.61
N TYR A 554 37.99 -6.95 6.58
CA TYR A 554 36.53 -6.81 6.71
C TYR A 554 35.90 -6.22 5.45
N VAL A 555 36.42 -5.10 4.94
CA VAL A 555 35.87 -4.40 3.77
C VAL A 555 35.90 -5.29 2.53
N GLN A 556 37.01 -5.98 2.31
CA GLN A 556 37.18 -6.91 1.19
C GLN A 556 36.19 -8.08 1.27
N LEU A 557 36.09 -8.71 2.45
CA LEU A 557 35.20 -9.85 2.67
C LEU A 557 33.72 -9.46 2.61
N ALA A 558 33.33 -8.35 3.24
CA ALA A 558 31.96 -7.87 3.25
C ALA A 558 31.44 -7.60 1.83
N PHE A 559 32.21 -6.90 1.01
CA PHE A 559 31.81 -6.61 -0.36
C PHE A 559 31.81 -7.86 -1.25
N MET A 560 32.85 -8.69 -1.17
CA MET A 560 32.95 -9.93 -1.94
C MET A 560 31.79 -10.87 -1.63
N LYS A 561 31.53 -11.14 -0.35
CA LYS A 561 30.42 -12.00 0.07
C LYS A 561 29.07 -11.44 -0.36
N TRP A 562 28.89 -10.12 -0.35
CA TRP A 562 27.63 -9.49 -0.79
C TRP A 562 27.41 -9.67 -2.30
N MET A 563 28.46 -9.55 -3.13
CA MET A 563 28.37 -9.84 -4.56
C MET A 563 28.07 -11.32 -4.83
N ILE A 564 28.73 -12.23 -4.13
CA ILE A 564 28.45 -13.68 -4.25
C ILE A 564 27.01 -13.97 -3.82
N ALA A 565 26.53 -13.36 -2.73
CA ALA A 565 25.14 -13.51 -2.28
C ALA A 565 24.13 -13.00 -3.33
N ALA A 566 24.46 -11.94 -4.06
CA ALA A 566 23.63 -11.43 -5.15
C ALA A 566 23.53 -12.43 -6.31
N VAL A 567 24.65 -13.07 -6.68
CA VAL A 567 24.66 -14.15 -7.66
C VAL A 567 23.86 -15.36 -7.16
N ALA A 568 24.12 -15.79 -5.92
CA ALA A 568 23.43 -16.92 -5.30
C ALA A 568 21.90 -16.72 -5.28
N ARG A 569 21.40 -15.52 -4.96
CA ARG A 569 19.97 -15.20 -4.99
C ARG A 569 19.32 -15.43 -6.36
N VAL A 570 20.07 -15.22 -7.44
CA VAL A 570 19.56 -15.41 -8.81
C VAL A 570 19.68 -16.85 -9.25
N VAL A 571 20.78 -17.54 -8.92
CA VAL A 571 21.03 -18.93 -9.33
C VAL A 571 20.28 -19.94 -8.47
N GLU A 572 20.16 -19.68 -7.17
CA GLU A 572 19.41 -20.44 -6.17
C GLU A 572 18.33 -19.54 -5.52
N PRO A 573 17.20 -19.28 -6.20
CA PRO A 573 16.13 -18.45 -5.65
C PRO A 573 15.68 -18.95 -4.28
N GLY A 574 15.57 -18.02 -3.33
CA GLY A 574 15.18 -18.34 -1.96
C GLY A 574 16.33 -18.74 -1.05
N CYS A 575 17.58 -18.86 -1.53
CA CYS A 575 18.73 -19.09 -0.67
C CYS A 575 18.81 -18.04 0.46
N LYS A 576 19.27 -18.44 1.65
CA LYS A 576 19.29 -17.53 2.79
C LYS A 576 20.31 -16.41 2.61
N VAL A 577 19.81 -15.18 2.51
CA VAL A 577 20.59 -13.93 2.53
C VAL A 577 19.82 -12.92 3.35
N ASP A 578 20.28 -12.66 4.58
CA ASP A 578 19.70 -11.68 5.50
C ASP A 578 20.62 -10.48 5.77
N ASN A 579 21.71 -10.35 4.99
CA ASN A 579 22.68 -9.27 5.10
C ASN A 579 22.40 -8.12 4.11
N VAL A 580 22.78 -6.91 4.49
CA VAL A 580 22.53 -5.65 3.79
C VAL A 580 23.82 -4.84 3.75
N LEU A 581 24.31 -4.54 2.55
CA LEU A 581 25.48 -3.68 2.37
C LEU A 581 25.11 -2.23 2.65
N ILE A 582 25.85 -1.52 3.51
CA ILE A 582 25.60 -0.09 3.78
C ILE A 582 26.76 0.74 3.26
N LEU A 583 26.48 1.72 2.40
CA LEU A 583 27.46 2.71 1.96
C LEU A 583 27.32 3.99 2.76
N GLU A 584 28.33 4.33 3.55
CA GLU A 584 28.37 5.51 4.40
C GLU A 584 29.23 6.60 3.76
N GLY A 585 28.87 7.86 3.98
CA GLY A 585 29.69 8.98 3.57
C GLY A 585 28.87 10.23 3.36
N ARG A 586 29.50 11.32 2.95
CA ARG A 586 28.80 12.61 2.80
C ARG A 586 27.73 12.54 1.70
N GLN A 587 26.71 13.37 1.83
CA GLN A 587 25.71 13.54 0.77
C GLN A 587 26.40 14.04 -0.51
N GLY A 588 25.95 13.56 -1.66
CA GLY A 588 26.52 13.93 -2.96
C GLY A 588 27.73 13.10 -3.40
N TRP A 589 28.21 12.14 -2.60
CA TRP A 589 29.31 11.23 -2.99
C TRP A 589 28.92 10.12 -3.96
N ARG A 590 27.71 10.16 -4.53
CA ARG A 590 27.22 9.21 -5.57
C ARG A 590 27.10 7.74 -5.12
N LYS A 591 26.91 7.50 -3.82
CA LYS A 591 26.73 6.16 -3.22
C LYS A 591 25.58 5.35 -3.86
N SER A 592 24.38 5.93 -3.91
CA SER A 592 23.21 5.34 -4.59
C SER A 592 23.45 5.09 -6.08
N THR A 593 24.15 6.02 -6.73
CA THR A 593 24.53 5.88 -8.14
C THR A 593 25.47 4.71 -8.36
N ALA A 594 26.39 4.44 -7.43
CA ALA A 594 27.29 3.30 -7.50
C ALA A 594 26.53 1.97 -7.47
N LEU A 595 25.57 1.82 -6.56
CA LEU A 595 24.68 0.65 -6.48
C LEU A 595 23.87 0.48 -7.77
N LYS A 596 23.32 1.58 -8.30
CA LYS A 596 22.57 1.59 -9.56
C LYS A 596 23.41 1.19 -10.77
N VAL A 597 24.66 1.66 -10.86
CA VAL A 597 25.57 1.28 -11.95
C VAL A 597 26.00 -0.17 -11.82
N LEU A 598 26.26 -0.64 -10.59
CA LEU A 598 26.62 -2.03 -10.34
C LEU A 598 25.49 -3.00 -10.74
N ALA A 599 24.24 -2.71 -10.37
CA ALA A 599 23.09 -3.51 -10.78
C ALA A 599 22.73 -3.34 -12.26
N GLY A 600 22.88 -2.15 -12.83
CA GLY A 600 22.21 -1.76 -14.07
C GLY A 600 20.81 -1.18 -13.81
N LYS A 601 20.44 -0.17 -14.60
CA LYS A 601 19.23 0.66 -14.36
C LYS A 601 17.94 -0.17 -14.31
N GLN A 602 17.85 -1.24 -15.10
CA GLN A 602 16.67 -2.09 -15.20
C GLN A 602 16.48 -2.98 -13.95
N TRP A 603 17.57 -3.44 -13.33
CA TRP A 603 17.55 -4.34 -12.17
C TRP A 603 17.74 -3.62 -10.83
N PHE A 604 17.74 -2.28 -10.84
CA PHE A 604 17.88 -1.45 -9.65
C PHE A 604 16.57 -0.74 -9.29
N THR A 605 16.32 -0.56 -7.99
CA THR A 605 15.28 0.34 -7.47
C THR A 605 15.73 1.01 -6.17
N ASP A 606 15.41 2.30 -6.05
CA ASP A 606 15.54 3.14 -4.86
C ASP A 606 14.16 3.59 -4.34
N THR A 607 13.09 2.95 -4.83
CA THR A 607 11.72 3.25 -4.40
C THR A 607 11.55 2.85 -2.93
N PRO A 608 11.04 3.74 -2.06
CA PRO A 608 10.87 3.43 -0.64
C PRO A 608 10.02 2.18 -0.41
N ILE A 609 10.59 1.20 0.28
CA ILE A 609 9.91 -0.05 0.66
C ILE A 609 9.23 0.11 2.02
N GLN A 610 7.95 -0.23 2.08
CA GLN A 610 7.22 -0.34 3.34
C GLN A 610 7.25 -1.79 3.83
N ILE A 611 7.98 -2.03 4.91
CA ILE A 611 8.08 -3.35 5.53
C ILE A 611 6.71 -3.76 6.09
N GLY A 612 6.20 -4.92 5.67
CA GLY A 612 4.88 -5.42 6.05
C GLY A 612 3.72 -5.02 5.13
N ASN A 613 3.97 -4.24 4.08
CA ASN A 613 2.98 -3.96 3.03
C ASN A 613 3.06 -5.01 1.90
N LYS A 614 1.91 -5.44 1.39
CA LYS A 614 1.81 -6.39 0.25
C LYS A 614 2.23 -5.75 -1.09
N ASP A 615 2.08 -4.43 -1.24
CA ASP A 615 2.44 -3.74 -2.48
C ASP A 615 3.97 -3.64 -2.69
N THR A 616 4.74 -3.80 -1.61
CA THR A 616 6.21 -3.86 -1.65
C THR A 616 6.71 -4.94 -2.61
N TYR A 617 6.03 -6.09 -2.68
CA TYR A 617 6.46 -7.20 -3.53
C TYR A 617 6.38 -6.86 -5.02
N ALA A 618 5.39 -6.06 -5.43
CA ALA A 618 5.27 -5.60 -6.82
C ALA A 618 6.42 -4.66 -7.21
N VAL A 619 6.96 -3.90 -6.25
CA VAL A 619 8.13 -3.02 -6.44
C VAL A 619 9.43 -3.84 -6.52
N MET A 620 9.53 -4.93 -5.75
CA MET A 620 10.69 -5.82 -5.74
C MET A 620 10.79 -6.71 -6.99
N ALA A 621 9.66 -7.03 -7.62
CA ALA A 621 9.61 -7.88 -8.80
C ALA A 621 10.50 -7.33 -9.93
N GLY A 622 11.41 -8.17 -10.45
CA GLY A 622 12.37 -7.79 -11.49
C GLY A 622 13.50 -6.87 -11.03
N LYS A 623 13.76 -6.77 -9.72
CA LYS A 623 14.85 -5.97 -9.13
C LYS A 623 15.87 -6.86 -8.44
N TRP A 624 17.13 -6.72 -8.80
CA TRP A 624 18.24 -7.50 -8.28
C TRP A 624 18.91 -6.83 -7.08
N ILE A 625 19.20 -5.53 -7.19
CA ILE A 625 19.69 -4.72 -6.08
C ILE A 625 18.61 -3.70 -5.71
N ILE A 626 18.20 -3.74 -4.45
CA ILE A 626 17.20 -2.82 -3.91
C ILE A 626 17.88 -1.93 -2.88
N GLU A 627 17.87 -0.62 -3.15
CA GLU A 627 18.35 0.39 -2.20
C GLU A 627 17.26 0.72 -1.17
N LEU A 628 17.64 0.63 0.10
CA LEU A 628 16.87 1.09 1.23
C LEU A 628 17.14 2.59 1.43
N ALA A 629 16.32 3.43 0.81
CA ALA A 629 16.33 4.86 1.05
C ALA A 629 15.90 5.14 2.50
N GLU A 630 16.68 5.95 3.23
CA GLU A 630 16.40 6.37 4.62
C GLU A 630 16.41 5.24 5.67
N LEU A 631 17.58 4.65 5.93
CA LEU A 631 17.82 3.73 7.06
C LEU A 631 17.39 4.29 8.43
N ASP A 632 17.37 5.62 8.59
CA ASP A 632 16.88 6.30 9.80
C ASP A 632 15.39 6.03 10.10
N SER A 633 14.61 5.63 9.08
CA SER A 633 13.18 5.31 9.23
C SER A 633 12.93 3.94 9.89
N LEU A 634 13.95 3.06 9.97
CA LEU A 634 13.88 1.78 10.67
C LEU A 634 14.04 1.99 12.18
N ASN A 635 13.01 2.55 12.81
CA ASN A 635 12.99 2.84 14.24
C ASN A 635 13.02 1.55 15.11
N LYS A 636 13.26 1.71 16.42
CA LYS A 636 13.31 0.62 17.43
C LYS A 636 12.05 -0.28 17.46
N THR A 637 10.92 0.19 16.93
CA THR A 637 9.66 -0.56 16.76
C THR A 637 9.69 -1.49 15.52
N ASP A 638 10.51 -1.18 14.51
CA ASP A 638 10.57 -1.86 13.21
C ASP A 638 11.70 -2.90 13.11
N SER A 639 12.64 -2.94 14.07
CA SER A 639 13.77 -3.90 14.00
C SER A 639 13.32 -5.36 13.90
N SER A 640 12.26 -5.78 14.60
CA SER A 640 11.74 -7.16 14.45
C SER A 640 11.12 -7.41 13.07
N ALA A 641 10.44 -6.41 12.51
CA ALA A 641 9.85 -6.51 11.18
C ALA A 641 10.93 -6.53 10.10
N ALA A 642 11.97 -5.71 10.22
CA ALA A 642 13.14 -5.71 9.34
C ALA A 642 13.92 -7.04 9.40
N LYS A 643 14.12 -7.60 10.61
CA LYS A 643 14.72 -8.93 10.78
C LYS A 643 13.94 -10.00 10.05
N SER A 644 12.61 -10.02 10.22
CA SER A 644 11.75 -10.96 9.52
C SER A 644 11.79 -10.73 8.02
N PHE A 645 11.79 -9.47 7.59
CA PHE A 645 11.79 -9.09 6.19
C PHE A 645 13.07 -9.59 5.52
N PHE A 646 14.27 -9.20 5.96
CA PHE A 646 15.51 -9.64 5.31
C PHE A 646 15.74 -11.14 5.37
N ALA A 647 15.26 -11.82 6.41
CA ALA A 647 15.39 -13.28 6.53
C ALA A 647 14.35 -14.07 5.71
N THR A 648 13.36 -13.43 5.11
CA THR A 648 12.33 -14.13 4.32
C THR A 648 12.94 -14.66 3.02
N GLU A 649 12.67 -15.94 2.74
CA GLU A 649 13.16 -16.65 1.55
C GLU A 649 12.14 -16.63 0.40
N THR A 650 10.85 -16.65 0.75
CA THR A 650 9.74 -16.79 -0.19
C THR A 650 8.64 -15.81 0.15
N ASP A 651 8.21 -15.02 -0.82
CA ASP A 651 7.09 -14.10 -0.69
C ASP A 651 5.84 -14.69 -1.34
N ARG A 652 4.68 -14.57 -0.66
CA ARG A 652 3.40 -15.02 -1.22
C ARG A 652 2.57 -13.83 -1.65
N PHE A 653 2.50 -13.57 -2.95
CA PHE A 653 1.74 -12.44 -3.50
C PHE A 653 1.03 -12.80 -4.82
N ARG A 654 0.08 -11.95 -5.22
CA ARG A 654 -0.65 -12.12 -6.48
C ARG A 654 0.18 -11.53 -7.62
N ASN A 655 0.64 -12.38 -8.52
CA ASN A 655 1.41 -11.94 -9.70
C ASN A 655 0.53 -11.08 -10.65
N PHE A 656 1.13 -10.24 -11.49
CA PHE A 656 0.45 -9.19 -12.29
C PHE A 656 -0.75 -9.71 -13.11
N TYR A 657 -0.62 -10.91 -13.70
CA TYR A 657 -1.66 -11.56 -14.51
C TYR A 657 -2.38 -12.71 -13.78
N GLY A 658 -1.99 -12.99 -12.53
CA GLY A 658 -2.51 -14.10 -11.73
C GLY A 658 -3.75 -13.72 -10.94
N LYS A 659 -4.78 -14.57 -10.94
CA LYS A 659 -5.94 -14.41 -10.04
C LYS A 659 -5.66 -14.93 -8.62
N ARG A 660 -4.62 -15.75 -8.45
CA ARG A 660 -4.26 -16.42 -7.19
C ARG A 660 -2.90 -15.91 -6.70
N ALA A 661 -2.72 -15.87 -5.39
CA ALA A 661 -1.41 -15.64 -4.81
C ALA A 661 -0.53 -16.87 -5.06
N THR A 662 0.70 -16.63 -5.51
CA THR A 662 1.74 -17.63 -5.75
C THR A 662 2.92 -17.36 -4.83
N ASP A 663 3.63 -18.43 -4.48
CA ASP A 663 4.89 -18.33 -3.75
C ASP A 663 6.00 -18.00 -4.75
N VAL A 664 6.73 -16.92 -4.50
CA VAL A 664 7.84 -16.43 -5.33
C VAL A 664 9.08 -16.36 -4.45
N HIS A 665 10.07 -17.17 -4.81
CA HIS A 665 11.35 -17.17 -4.10
C HIS A 665 12.13 -15.89 -4.39
N ARG A 666 12.76 -15.32 -3.36
CA ARG A 666 13.48 -14.06 -3.52
C ARG A 666 14.77 -14.23 -4.28
N GLN A 667 14.96 -13.31 -5.23
CA GLN A 667 16.10 -13.25 -6.13
C GLN A 667 16.86 -11.92 -6.04
N CYS A 668 16.62 -11.14 -4.98
CA CYS A 668 17.19 -9.82 -4.76
C CYS A 668 18.11 -9.77 -3.53
N VAL A 669 19.03 -8.81 -3.53
CA VAL A 669 19.81 -8.39 -2.35
C VAL A 669 19.52 -6.94 -2.01
N PHE A 670 19.77 -6.59 -0.75
CA PHE A 670 19.53 -5.24 -0.24
C PHE A 670 20.86 -4.52 -0.05
N ALA A 671 20.82 -3.22 -0.33
CA ALA A 671 21.86 -2.28 0.05
C ALA A 671 21.22 -1.00 0.59
N GLY A 672 21.96 -0.20 1.33
CA GLY A 672 21.51 1.11 1.80
C GLY A 672 22.60 2.15 1.62
N SER A 673 22.22 3.40 1.53
CA SER A 673 23.14 4.52 1.59
C SER A 673 22.78 5.46 2.73
N VAL A 674 23.77 5.88 3.52
CA VAL A 674 23.57 6.73 4.71
C VAL A 674 24.51 7.91 4.71
N ASN A 675 24.06 8.99 5.36
CA ASN A 675 24.80 10.26 5.44
C ASN A 675 25.45 10.52 6.81
N PHE A 676 25.12 9.71 7.83
CA PHE A 676 25.61 9.85 9.20
C PHE A 676 26.27 8.56 9.68
N ASP A 677 27.12 8.71 10.69
CA ASP A 677 28.04 7.68 11.15
C ASP A 677 27.45 6.72 12.18
N ALA A 678 26.36 7.11 12.85
CA ALA A 678 25.66 6.30 13.84
C ALA A 678 24.17 6.24 13.47
N TYR A 679 23.69 5.05 13.10
CA TYR A 679 22.31 4.83 12.66
C TYR A 679 21.75 3.47 13.12
N LEU A 680 22.59 2.62 13.74
CA LEU A 680 22.21 1.30 14.20
C LEU A 680 21.72 1.36 15.66
N LYS A 681 20.42 1.18 15.89
CA LYS A 681 19.75 1.36 17.20
C LYS A 681 19.40 0.07 17.95
N ASP A 682 19.73 -1.11 17.40
CA ASP A 682 19.42 -2.41 18.02
C ASP A 682 20.59 -3.39 17.97
N GLU A 683 21.24 -3.57 19.11
CA GLU A 683 22.34 -4.51 19.39
C GLU A 683 22.16 -5.90 18.76
N SER A 684 20.96 -6.49 18.82
CA SER A 684 20.70 -7.85 18.29
C SER A 684 20.40 -7.92 16.79
N GLY A 685 20.15 -6.77 16.14
CA GLY A 685 19.82 -6.65 14.72
C GLY A 685 21.00 -6.25 13.84
N ASN A 686 22.04 -5.68 14.43
CA ASN A 686 23.15 -5.02 13.74
C ASN A 686 24.00 -5.97 12.89
N ARG A 687 24.02 -7.28 13.21
CA ARG A 687 24.75 -8.31 12.47
C ARG A 687 24.44 -8.43 10.99
N ARG A 688 23.30 -7.89 10.56
CA ARG A 688 22.83 -7.91 9.17
C ARG A 688 23.40 -6.77 8.35
N TYR A 689 23.90 -5.71 8.97
CA TYR A 689 24.38 -4.55 8.24
C TYR A 689 25.89 -4.62 8.07
N TRP A 690 26.35 -4.49 6.84
CA TRP A 690 27.77 -4.48 6.48
C TRP A 690 28.19 -3.08 6.04
N PRO A 691 28.53 -2.19 6.99
CA PRO A 691 28.91 -0.81 6.72
C PRO A 691 30.26 -0.67 6.02
N LEU A 692 30.29 0.06 4.92
CA LEU A 692 31.49 0.49 4.20
C LEU A 692 31.52 2.02 4.15
N ARG A 693 32.50 2.61 4.84
CA ARG A 693 32.69 4.05 4.88
C ARG A 693 33.47 4.53 3.67
N CYS A 694 32.78 5.16 2.73
CA CYS A 694 33.42 5.82 1.60
C CYS A 694 34.32 6.95 2.13
N GLY A 695 35.49 7.17 1.52
CA GLY A 695 36.42 8.24 1.89
C GLY A 695 36.35 9.46 0.97
N GLY A 696 35.54 9.42 -0.09
CA GLY A 696 35.46 10.48 -1.09
C GLY A 696 34.36 10.27 -2.13
N LEU A 697 34.41 11.08 -3.20
CA LEU A 697 33.49 10.99 -4.33
C LEU A 697 33.71 9.67 -5.09
N VAL A 698 32.69 8.83 -5.17
CA VAL A 698 32.80 7.50 -5.81
C VAL A 698 33.09 7.60 -7.32
N ASP A 699 34.02 6.76 -7.80
CA ASP A 699 34.39 6.63 -9.22
C ASP A 699 33.37 5.79 -9.99
N ILE A 700 32.28 6.43 -10.41
CA ILE A 700 31.20 5.79 -11.16
C ILE A 700 31.67 5.27 -12.53
N ASP A 701 32.54 6.02 -13.21
CA ASP A 701 33.03 5.66 -14.55
C ASP A 701 34.00 4.48 -14.49
N GLY A 702 34.77 4.37 -13.41
CA GLY A 702 35.58 3.19 -13.08
C GLY A 702 34.70 1.96 -12.88
N ILE A 703 33.67 2.06 -12.02
CA ILE A 703 32.74 0.95 -11.74
C ILE A 703 32.05 0.50 -13.04
N ALA A 704 31.53 1.43 -13.84
CA ALA A 704 30.87 1.12 -15.10
C ALA A 704 31.77 0.34 -16.07
N ARG A 705 33.07 0.69 -16.12
CA ARG A 705 34.05 0.01 -16.99
C ARG A 705 34.37 -1.42 -16.57
N VAL A 706 34.36 -1.72 -15.27
CA VAL A 706 34.71 -3.06 -14.76
C VAL A 706 33.51 -3.88 -14.30
N ARG A 707 32.29 -3.34 -14.36
CA ARG A 707 31.05 -3.95 -13.86
C ARG A 707 30.90 -5.41 -14.30
N ASP A 708 31.04 -5.66 -15.59
CA ASP A 708 30.83 -6.97 -16.19
C ASP A 708 31.90 -7.97 -15.69
N GLN A 709 33.14 -7.53 -15.52
CA GLN A 709 34.21 -8.36 -14.95
C GLN A 709 34.05 -8.60 -13.45
N LEU A 710 33.52 -7.63 -12.69
CA LEU A 710 33.20 -7.83 -11.27
C LEU A 710 32.12 -8.92 -11.09
N TRP A 711 31.09 -8.91 -11.93
CA TRP A 711 30.06 -9.94 -11.91
C TRP A 711 30.56 -11.29 -12.43
N ALA A 712 31.40 -11.30 -13.46
CA ALA A 712 32.03 -12.52 -13.97
C ALA A 712 32.88 -13.22 -12.89
N GLU A 713 33.69 -12.45 -12.16
CA GLU A 713 34.47 -12.93 -11.01
C GLU A 713 33.56 -13.43 -9.88
N ALA A 714 32.49 -12.70 -9.54
CA ALA A 714 31.55 -13.14 -8.50
C ALA A 714 30.84 -14.47 -8.87
N VAL A 715 30.50 -14.67 -10.15
CA VAL A 715 29.96 -15.94 -10.66
C VAL A 715 30.99 -17.06 -10.57
N HIS A 716 32.25 -16.77 -10.91
CA HIS A 716 33.33 -17.74 -10.77
C HIS A 716 33.51 -18.17 -9.31
N LEU A 717 33.63 -17.22 -8.37
CA LEU A 717 33.76 -17.50 -6.93
C LEU A 717 32.57 -18.31 -6.39
N TYR A 718 31.35 -17.98 -6.81
CA TYR A 718 30.17 -18.76 -6.47
C TYR A 718 30.26 -20.21 -6.97
N ARG A 719 30.68 -20.42 -8.23
CA ARG A 719 30.84 -21.76 -8.83
C ARG A 719 31.98 -22.57 -8.19
N GLU A 720 33.01 -21.91 -7.68
CA GLU A 720 34.06 -22.54 -6.88
C GLU A 720 33.61 -22.92 -5.45
N GLY A 721 32.40 -22.51 -5.05
CA GLY A 721 31.84 -22.83 -3.74
C GLY A 721 32.28 -21.89 -2.62
N VAL A 722 32.76 -20.68 -2.95
CA VAL A 722 33.09 -19.67 -1.93
C VAL A 722 31.81 -19.25 -1.21
N VAL A 723 31.85 -19.36 0.12
CA VAL A 723 30.69 -19.13 0.99
C VAL A 723 30.39 -17.63 1.14
N TRP A 724 29.14 -17.25 0.85
CA TRP A 724 28.67 -15.85 0.91
C TRP A 724 28.18 -15.39 2.29
N HIS A 725 28.02 -16.29 3.26
CA HIS A 725 27.71 -15.91 4.64
C HIS A 725 28.99 -15.77 5.48
N VAL A 726 28.90 -15.00 6.56
CA VAL A 726 30.00 -14.85 7.53
C VAL A 726 30.24 -16.20 8.21
N THR A 727 31.50 -16.62 8.27
CA THR A 727 31.93 -17.83 8.97
C THR A 727 32.30 -17.51 10.42
N GLU A 728 32.40 -18.55 11.26
CA GLU A 728 32.81 -18.39 12.67
C GLU A 728 34.16 -17.67 12.83
N ALA A 729 35.11 -17.93 11.93
CA ALA A 729 36.43 -17.31 11.94
C ALA A 729 36.39 -15.82 11.56
N GLU A 730 35.44 -15.41 10.72
CA GLU A 730 35.30 -14.02 10.25
C GLU A 730 34.43 -13.19 11.20
N ARG A 731 33.58 -13.82 12.03
CA ARG A 731 32.62 -13.13 12.90
C ARG A 731 33.24 -11.99 13.74
N PRO A 732 34.41 -12.15 14.39
CA PRO A 732 35.00 -11.06 15.18
C PRO A 732 35.26 -9.79 14.37
N LEU A 733 35.66 -9.91 13.09
CA LEU A 733 35.91 -8.75 12.22
C LEU A 733 34.63 -7.96 11.95
N PHE A 734 33.51 -8.66 11.76
CA PHE A 734 32.21 -8.05 11.50
C PHE A 734 31.60 -7.41 12.75
N GLU A 735 31.76 -8.04 13.91
CA GLU A 735 31.20 -7.54 15.18
C GLU A 735 31.85 -6.22 15.62
N VAL A 736 33.17 -6.06 15.42
CA VAL A 736 33.89 -4.81 15.75
C VAL A 736 33.32 -3.63 14.96
N GLU A 737 33.23 -3.75 13.63
CA GLU A 737 32.76 -2.67 12.75
C GLU A 737 31.29 -2.30 12.98
N GLN A 738 30.47 -3.28 13.38
CA GLN A 738 29.06 -3.08 13.73
C GLN A 738 28.89 -2.41 15.10
N ALA A 739 29.75 -2.75 16.07
CA ALA A 739 29.74 -2.16 17.40
C ALA A 739 30.13 -0.68 17.37
N GLU A 740 31.11 -0.28 16.53
CA GLU A 740 31.51 1.13 16.39
C GLU A 740 30.38 2.05 15.90
N ARG A 741 29.39 1.50 15.19
CA ARG A 741 28.26 2.25 14.60
C ARG A 741 26.96 2.13 15.39
N TYR A 742 27.04 1.46 16.54
CA TYR A 742 25.93 1.31 17.46
C TYR A 742 25.66 2.62 18.21
N GLU A 743 24.46 3.15 18.08
CA GLU A 743 23.97 4.23 18.94
C GLU A 743 23.21 3.60 20.10
N GLY A 744 23.86 3.54 21.26
CA GLY A 744 23.27 3.08 22.51
C GLY A 744 22.12 3.98 22.98
N ASP A 745 21.28 3.47 23.87
CA ASP A 745 20.27 4.29 24.52
C ASP A 745 20.92 5.40 25.36
N VAL A 746 20.32 6.59 25.46
CA VAL A 746 20.85 7.71 26.28
C VAL A 746 21.10 7.35 27.75
N TYR A 747 20.51 6.27 28.23
CA TYR A 747 20.77 5.76 29.58
C TYR A 747 22.02 4.89 29.69
N GLU A 748 22.52 4.32 28.60
CA GLU A 748 23.69 3.41 28.63
C GLU A 748 24.93 4.12 29.16
N ASP A 749 25.23 5.32 28.69
CA ASP A 749 26.38 6.09 29.20
C ASP A 749 26.25 6.45 30.69
N VAL A 750 25.04 6.83 31.12
CA VAL A 750 24.77 7.24 32.51
C VAL A 750 24.85 6.03 33.44
N ILE A 751 24.21 4.92 33.05
CA ILE A 751 24.20 3.66 33.78
C ILE A 751 25.61 3.08 33.82
N GLY A 752 26.32 3.05 32.70
CA GLY A 752 27.68 2.52 32.60
C GLY A 752 28.66 3.23 33.54
N LYS A 753 28.65 4.57 33.56
CA LYS A 753 29.50 5.37 34.46
C LYS A 753 29.15 5.19 35.94
N GLN A 754 27.86 5.19 36.29
CA GLN A 754 27.43 5.09 37.68
C GLN A 754 27.56 3.67 38.24
N LEU A 755 27.45 2.65 37.39
CA LEU A 755 27.61 1.25 37.76
C LEU A 755 29.02 0.71 37.44
N GLU A 756 30.02 1.57 37.21
CA GLU A 756 31.38 1.16 36.87
C GLU A 756 31.98 0.23 37.94
N TYR A 757 31.78 0.59 39.22
CA TYR A 757 32.30 -0.13 40.39
C TYR A 757 31.22 -0.92 41.16
N ALA A 758 30.01 -1.00 40.62
CA ALA A 758 28.93 -1.72 41.27
C ALA A 758 29.05 -3.23 40.99
N ALA A 759 29.00 -4.05 42.03
CA ALA A 759 28.95 -5.51 41.88
C ALA A 759 27.52 -6.02 41.61
N ARG A 760 26.52 -5.30 42.14
CA ARG A 760 25.09 -5.65 42.08
C ARG A 760 24.27 -4.38 42.05
N THR A 761 23.15 -4.39 41.32
CA THR A 761 22.15 -3.32 41.39
C THR A 761 20.72 -3.85 41.18
N THR A 762 19.71 -3.04 41.47
CA THR A 762 18.29 -3.34 41.21
C THR A 762 17.67 -2.34 40.23
N MET A 763 16.56 -2.73 39.60
CA MET A 763 15.82 -1.82 38.69
C MET A 763 15.35 -0.54 39.42
N GLU A 764 15.01 -0.65 40.69
CA GLU A 764 14.54 0.47 41.51
C GLU A 764 15.67 1.47 41.78
N GLU A 765 16.87 0.99 42.14
CA GLU A 765 18.07 1.82 42.30
C GLU A 765 18.43 2.54 41.00
N ILE A 766 18.34 1.85 39.86
CA ILE A 766 18.65 2.48 38.57
C ILE A 766 17.64 3.58 38.24
N LEU A 767 16.34 3.33 38.44
CA LEU A 767 15.30 4.33 38.19
C LEU A 767 15.41 5.55 39.10
N ARG A 768 15.64 5.32 40.41
CA ARG A 768 15.63 6.36 41.44
C ARG A 768 16.96 7.08 41.58
N ASP A 769 18.05 6.33 41.68
CA ASP A 769 19.32 6.84 42.19
C ASP A 769 20.31 7.13 41.05
N VAL A 770 20.28 6.30 40.00
CA VAL A 770 21.12 6.48 38.80
C VAL A 770 20.49 7.46 37.81
N LEU A 771 19.27 7.19 37.35
CA LEU A 771 18.57 7.99 36.33
C LEU A 771 17.72 9.12 36.91
N LYS A 772 17.46 9.10 38.23
CA LYS A 772 16.69 10.13 38.94
C LYS A 772 15.34 10.44 38.29
N LEU A 773 14.66 9.40 37.80
CA LEU A 773 13.36 9.53 37.17
C LEU A 773 12.27 9.64 38.23
N ASP A 774 11.35 10.59 38.02
CA ASP A 774 10.14 10.73 38.83
C ASP A 774 9.30 9.44 38.81
N SER A 775 8.62 9.12 39.91
CA SER A 775 7.85 7.89 40.08
C SER A 775 6.73 7.73 39.04
N SER A 776 6.19 8.84 38.50
CA SER A 776 5.22 8.81 37.39
C SER A 776 5.80 8.24 36.08
N LYS A 777 7.13 8.25 35.94
CA LYS A 777 7.86 7.73 34.77
C LYS A 777 8.33 6.30 34.94
N TRP A 778 8.05 5.64 36.08
CA TRP A 778 8.44 4.25 36.36
C TRP A 778 7.53 3.24 35.63
N THR A 779 7.28 3.51 34.36
CA THR A 779 6.39 2.72 33.52
C THR A 779 7.09 1.45 33.03
N LEU A 780 6.30 0.42 32.69
CA LEU A 780 6.83 -0.83 32.10
C LEU A 780 7.67 -0.62 30.83
N PRO A 781 7.32 0.29 29.90
CA PRO A 781 8.17 0.66 28.78
C PRO A 781 9.56 1.17 29.21
N GLU A 782 9.61 2.01 30.25
CA GLU A 782 10.85 2.59 30.74
C GLU A 782 11.76 1.55 31.40
N GLN A 783 11.18 0.67 32.22
CA GLN A 783 11.91 -0.46 32.81
C GLN A 783 12.46 -1.42 31.76
N ARG A 784 11.73 -1.65 30.66
CA ARG A 784 12.22 -2.46 29.53
C ARG A 784 13.37 -1.79 28.79
N ARG A 785 13.33 -0.47 28.66
CA ARG A 785 14.38 0.34 28.02
C ARG A 785 15.68 0.26 28.83
N ILE A 786 15.59 0.43 30.15
CA ILE A 786 16.72 0.28 31.09
C ILE A 786 17.25 -1.15 31.11
N GLY A 787 16.36 -2.15 31.09
CA GLY A 787 16.79 -3.55 31.03
C GLY A 787 17.55 -3.91 29.76
N LYS A 788 17.29 -3.23 28.62
CA LYS A 788 18.08 -3.36 27.40
C LYS A 788 19.46 -2.70 27.55
N ALA A 789 19.50 -1.48 28.08
CA ALA A 789 20.75 -0.77 28.37
C ALA A 789 21.68 -1.55 29.31
N LEU A 790 21.12 -2.18 30.35
CA LEU A 790 21.88 -3.06 31.24
C LEU A 790 22.44 -4.27 30.49
N LYS A 791 21.64 -4.88 29.61
CA LYS A 791 22.08 -6.03 28.82
C LYS A 791 23.23 -5.67 27.89
N SER A 792 23.17 -4.52 27.19
CA SER A 792 24.25 -4.05 26.31
C SER A 792 25.53 -3.72 27.07
N LEU A 793 25.41 -3.30 28.33
CA LEU A 793 26.53 -3.09 29.24
C LEU A 793 27.05 -4.39 29.91
N GLY A 794 26.57 -5.57 29.49
CA GLY A 794 27.02 -6.87 30.03
C GLY A 794 26.44 -7.26 31.38
N TRP A 795 25.29 -6.69 31.78
CA TRP A 795 24.60 -7.05 33.02
C TRP A 795 23.52 -8.11 32.80
N VAL A 796 23.53 -9.13 33.65
CA VAL A 796 22.61 -10.25 33.62
C VAL A 796 21.62 -10.15 34.78
N ARG A 797 20.34 -10.37 34.47
CA ARG A 797 19.26 -10.37 35.46
C ARG A 797 19.21 -11.71 36.20
N LYS A 798 19.46 -11.70 37.51
CA LYS A 798 19.36 -12.86 38.41
C LYS A 798 18.23 -12.69 39.42
N ARG A 799 17.76 -13.80 39.98
CA ARG A 799 16.72 -13.82 41.01
C ARG A 799 17.31 -14.30 42.33
N GLU A 800 16.96 -13.61 43.40
CA GLU A 800 17.43 -13.99 44.74
C GLU A 800 16.79 -15.31 45.19
N SER A 801 17.62 -16.25 45.62
CA SER A 801 17.21 -17.61 46.01
C SER A 801 16.71 -17.70 47.45
N THR A 802 17.02 -16.72 48.31
CA THR A 802 16.61 -16.66 49.72
C THR A 802 16.07 -15.29 50.09
N GLY A 803 14.88 -15.22 50.70
CA GLY A 803 14.22 -13.96 51.09
C GLY A 803 13.10 -13.52 50.14
N SER A 804 12.90 -12.20 49.99
CA SER A 804 11.76 -11.53 49.31
C SER A 804 11.63 -11.79 47.80
N ARG A 805 12.37 -12.75 47.24
CA ARG A 805 12.31 -13.21 45.82
C ARG A 805 12.46 -12.08 44.80
N GLY A 806 13.20 -11.03 45.14
CA GLY A 806 13.47 -9.86 44.29
C GLY A 806 14.36 -10.18 43.09
N TRP A 807 14.25 -9.38 42.04
CA TRP A 807 15.14 -9.44 40.87
C TRP A 807 16.26 -8.41 41.02
N PHE A 808 17.49 -8.79 40.68
CA PHE A 808 18.66 -7.92 40.67
C PHE A 808 19.51 -8.17 39.42
N TYR A 809 20.46 -7.29 39.17
CA TYR A 809 21.40 -7.35 38.06
C TYR A 809 22.83 -7.47 38.59
N VAL A 810 23.65 -8.29 37.93
CA VAL A 810 25.10 -8.44 38.17
C VAL A 810 25.82 -8.46 36.83
N ARG A 811 27.09 -8.07 36.77
CA ARG A 811 27.90 -8.25 35.56
C ARG A 811 28.12 -9.72 35.28
N ASP A 812 28.13 -10.09 34.00
CA ASP A 812 28.55 -11.43 33.58
C ASP A 812 30.06 -11.54 33.82
N GLU A 813 30.46 -12.09 34.96
CA GLU A 813 31.83 -12.57 35.13
C GLU A 813 32.00 -13.71 34.13
N HIS A 814 32.65 -13.44 33.00
CA HIS A 814 33.32 -14.51 32.28
C HIS A 814 34.32 -15.10 33.28
N GLU A 815 34.00 -16.25 33.87
CA GLU A 815 35.04 -17.12 34.41
C GLU A 815 36.05 -17.29 33.27
N PRO A 816 37.33 -16.90 33.45
CA PRO A 816 38.32 -17.24 32.46
C PRO A 816 38.25 -18.76 32.28
N GLU A 817 38.09 -19.21 31.04
CA GLU A 817 38.18 -20.63 30.72
C GLU A 817 39.39 -21.18 31.45
N ARG A 818 39.17 -22.20 32.28
CA ARG A 818 40.27 -22.99 32.81
C ARG A 818 41.06 -23.46 31.60
N VAL A 819 42.25 -22.89 31.43
CA VAL A 819 43.28 -23.48 30.59
C VAL A 819 43.48 -24.88 31.14
N LEU A 820 42.88 -25.87 30.48
CA LEU A 820 43.29 -27.24 30.63
C LEU A 820 44.73 -27.26 30.13
N GLU A 821 45.68 -27.29 31.08
CA GLU A 821 47.06 -27.57 30.78
C GLU A 821 47.10 -28.87 29.98
N ALA A 822 47.49 -28.73 28.71
CA ALA A 822 47.92 -29.85 27.90
C ALA A 822 49.19 -30.42 28.55
N VAL A 823 49.01 -31.43 29.40
CA VAL A 823 50.09 -32.36 29.71
C VAL A 823 50.09 -33.39 28.59
N ALA A 824 51.17 -33.34 27.82
CA ALA A 824 51.43 -34.18 26.67
C ALA A 824 51.67 -35.65 27.04
N ALA A 825 51.24 -36.50 26.12
CA ALA A 825 51.82 -37.77 25.69
C ALA A 825 51.78 -38.99 26.65
N GLY A 826 51.18 -40.06 26.12
CA GLY A 826 51.54 -41.43 26.49
C GLY A 826 50.42 -42.43 26.21
N ASP A 827 50.46 -43.04 25.02
CA ASP A 827 50.10 -44.44 24.71
C ASP A 827 48.63 -44.87 24.98
N ASP A 828 47.99 -45.80 24.29
CA ASP A 828 48.14 -46.63 23.09
C ASP A 828 46.75 -47.31 22.97
N ASP A 829 46.45 -47.86 21.80
CA ASP A 829 45.33 -48.77 21.49
C ASP A 829 43.90 -48.23 21.27
N SER A 830 43.51 -48.30 19.99
CA SER A 830 42.15 -48.59 19.47
C SER A 830 41.70 -50.02 19.91
N PRO A 831 40.49 -50.56 19.58
CA PRO A 831 39.38 -50.00 18.79
C PRO A 831 37.96 -50.20 19.38
N LEU A 832 37.01 -49.35 18.98
CA LEU A 832 35.76 -49.68 18.23
C LEU A 832 34.84 -48.46 18.11
#